data_AF-A0AAD8Y420-F1
#
_entry.id   AF-A0AAD8Y420-F1
#
_cell.length_a   1.000
_cell.length_b   1.000
_cell.length_c   1.000
_cell.angle_alpha   90.00
_cell.angle_beta   90.00
_cell.angle_gamma   90.00
#
_symmetry.space_group_name_H-M   'P 1'
#
loop_
_entity.id
_entity.type
_entity.pdbx_description
1 polymer ?
#
loop_
_entity_poly.entity_id
_entity_poly.type
_entity_poly.pdbx_seq_one_letter_code
_entity_poly.pdbx_strand_id
1 'polypeptide(L)'
;MEPTTLLIWAFIALSLAIKFAWEKIELFLRSNFKYRVINYFASYIYYGDDIGVKASLQLDYPSPHILERRLEGQRYLESKLGGSAGAKLTSKFRGPKLASSLVDCRFALAKVCMPLLRELEFPNAGRNFVTDVCNNGSDGKGMLIVTTEDGVKRPFVGNDAVHTLGVKTFYEPVQNEINRRMVLNGGNNKDSMLRFSPISMNEELDKNVSLIKKLSGMDKIRHNFTLPRKGSEAVDAALKDIKASCNHKPLIVRFKSAYHGHVSGINVLDCDGHVFLPECSQKSLDFIERYHYRIAAVIVNPMQHFTGINKPSPPGEKVTHSSRVRSAVSREDYARWLHSLQRKCNYCTKYLTKVALVMDDIYFGFRTPELLSSNYFTHPDTKAPLNPDVIILGKALAAGYPLSAVAGKEGWLNSYDKKFLLQVNKTVGTMAAWHGGIVASNVFLEALEGTGCVKISAREELSLLMNNCNAFTVALNAKFAAAEVPVRIRNFSNTFSIDYLSKSLYNSRFPQYLLAEGVFLGNYSTGKFNLSADVSAEDFQLLESKFVAAASRMQHDGYFEPTTSSAKVKLFTTLAARFTMNYLKLFCDQIMNDKHIDIEVSHNHPVNKFGHFWSSVGMIAFAYPLIFWHGEPVKGCCWFFITHVIRQTGHFFYEHQDRDIEKLKFGHKDASKKEAVAFLFGAAVFYKYRNEFWDFVAQYVDPTMFQLSLDQYVSTIAMFTIIPHFVEIVYQFGILRGISWALKILTDPFTDLLDFYTHIFIHPKWFLDMKDQRARYRLDIETKKVMKIE
;
A
#
# COMPACT_ATOMS: atom_id res chain seq x y z
N MET A 1 -26.67 13.73 -45.50
CA MET A 1 -26.65 14.56 -44.28
C MET A 1 -26.11 15.92 -44.68
N GLU A 2 -26.79 17.02 -44.32
CA GLU A 2 -26.23 18.35 -44.57
C GLU A 2 -24.90 18.53 -43.80
N PRO A 3 -23.93 19.31 -44.34
CA PRO A 3 -22.66 19.58 -43.68
C PRO A 3 -22.80 20.13 -42.25
N THR A 4 -23.86 20.91 -42.02
CA THR A 4 -24.28 21.45 -40.71
C THR A 4 -24.66 20.35 -39.72
N THR A 5 -25.41 19.33 -40.14
CA THR A 5 -25.76 18.20 -39.27
C THR A 5 -24.53 17.38 -38.90
N LEU A 6 -23.60 17.19 -39.84
CA LEU A 6 -22.34 16.48 -39.59
C LEU A 6 -21.46 17.23 -38.58
N LEU A 7 -21.37 18.56 -38.70
CA LEU A 7 -20.66 19.44 -37.77
C LEU A 7 -21.25 19.42 -36.35
N ILE A 8 -22.58 19.42 -36.22
CA ILE A 8 -23.26 19.31 -34.92
C ILE A 8 -22.97 17.96 -34.28
N TRP A 9 -23.08 16.85 -35.02
CA TRP A 9 -22.74 15.53 -34.49
C TRP A 9 -21.26 15.38 -34.15
N ALA A 10 -20.36 15.93 -34.97
CA ALA A 10 -18.93 15.95 -34.69
C ALA A 10 -18.60 16.77 -33.44
N PHE A 11 -19.25 17.94 -33.25
CA PHE A 11 -19.09 18.76 -32.06
C PHE A 11 -19.64 18.07 -30.80
N ILE A 12 -20.79 17.41 -30.89
CA ILE A 12 -21.36 16.62 -29.79
C ILE A 12 -20.42 15.45 -29.43
N ALA A 13 -19.96 14.70 -30.43
CA ALA A 13 -19.05 13.57 -30.23
C ALA A 13 -17.71 14.03 -29.63
N LEU A 14 -17.12 15.12 -30.14
CA LEU A 14 -15.90 15.71 -29.62
C LEU A 14 -16.08 16.22 -28.19
N SER A 15 -17.19 16.91 -27.90
CA SER A 15 -17.50 17.40 -26.55
C SER A 15 -17.69 16.25 -25.56
N LEU A 16 -18.39 15.17 -25.96
CA LEU A 16 -18.54 13.96 -25.15
C LEU A 16 -17.21 13.24 -24.95
N ALA A 17 -16.37 13.15 -25.99
CA ALA A 17 -15.05 12.54 -25.91
C ALA A 17 -14.11 13.32 -24.99
N ILE A 18 -14.07 14.65 -25.10
CA ILE A 18 -13.31 15.54 -24.21
C ILE A 18 -13.82 15.40 -22.78
N LYS A 19 -15.14 15.40 -22.56
CA LYS A 19 -15.73 15.24 -21.22
C LYS A 19 -15.40 13.88 -20.62
N PHE A 20 -15.48 12.80 -21.40
CA PHE A 20 -15.13 11.45 -20.98
C PHE A 20 -13.63 11.32 -20.68
N ALA A 21 -12.77 11.86 -21.54
CA ALA A 21 -11.33 11.89 -21.35
C ALA A 21 -10.96 12.69 -20.08
N TRP A 22 -11.55 13.87 -19.90
CA TRP A 22 -11.33 14.70 -18.71
C TRP A 22 -11.82 14.02 -17.44
N GLU A 23 -12.97 13.35 -17.45
CA GLU A 23 -13.43 12.55 -16.31
C GLU A 23 -12.44 11.43 -15.97
N LYS A 24 -11.92 10.72 -16.98
CA LYS A 24 -10.92 9.66 -16.77
C LYS A 24 -9.62 10.23 -16.23
N ILE A 25 -9.18 11.39 -16.73
CA ILE A 25 -7.98 12.09 -16.23
C ILE A 25 -8.21 12.55 -14.79
N GLU A 26 -9.35 13.16 -14.46
CA GLU A 26 -9.63 13.62 -13.10
C GLU A 26 -9.68 12.44 -12.11
N LEU A 27 -10.31 11.33 -12.49
CA LEU A 27 -10.31 10.10 -11.69
C LEU A 27 -8.92 9.49 -11.58
N PHE A 28 -8.13 9.51 -12.65
CA PHE A 28 -6.75 9.02 -12.66
C PHE A 28 -5.85 9.87 -11.75
N LEU A 29 -5.94 11.20 -11.82
CA LEU A 29 -5.19 12.13 -10.96
C LEU A 29 -5.58 12.02 -9.48
N ARG A 30 -6.83 11.65 -9.19
CA ARG A 30 -7.33 11.39 -7.83
C ARG A 30 -7.17 9.93 -7.39
N SER A 31 -6.75 9.06 -8.29
CA SER A 31 -6.33 7.69 -7.98
C SER A 31 -4.95 7.70 -7.32
N ASN A 32 -4.55 6.58 -6.73
CA ASN A 32 -3.26 6.46 -6.06
C ASN A 32 -2.06 6.38 -7.01
N PHE A 33 -2.12 6.96 -8.21
CA PHE A 33 -1.03 6.92 -9.20
C PHE A 33 0.32 7.32 -8.60
N LYS A 34 0.37 8.42 -7.84
CA LYS A 34 1.59 8.82 -7.11
C LYS A 34 2.16 7.71 -6.22
N TYR A 35 1.29 6.99 -5.50
CA TYR A 35 1.72 5.89 -4.62
C TYR A 35 2.04 4.61 -5.37
N ARG A 36 1.37 4.33 -6.50
CA ARG A 36 1.76 3.25 -7.42
C ARG A 36 3.18 3.47 -7.93
N VAL A 37 3.46 4.69 -8.37
CA VAL A 37 4.79 5.11 -8.82
C VAL A 37 5.81 4.96 -7.70
N ILE A 38 5.51 5.44 -6.47
CA ILE A 38 6.41 5.26 -5.31
C ILE A 38 6.62 3.79 -4.94
N ASN A 39 5.58 2.95 -4.95
CA ASN A 39 5.69 1.52 -4.62
C ASN A 39 6.48 0.75 -5.68
N TYR A 40 6.21 1.04 -6.95
CA TYR A 40 7.00 0.52 -8.04
C TYR A 40 8.47 0.87 -7.81
N PHE A 41 8.78 2.15 -7.59
CA PHE A 41 10.14 2.60 -7.34
C PHE A 41 10.77 2.04 -6.05
N ALA A 42 10.02 1.88 -4.96
CA ALA A 42 10.52 1.31 -3.71
C ALA A 42 11.04 -0.13 -3.87
N SER A 43 10.50 -0.86 -4.85
CA SER A 43 10.90 -2.23 -5.18
C SER A 43 12.25 -2.30 -5.91
N TYR A 44 12.65 -1.22 -6.58
CA TYR A 44 13.86 -1.14 -7.42
C TYR A 44 15.00 -0.36 -6.77
N ILE A 45 14.78 0.28 -5.61
CA ILE A 45 15.86 0.95 -4.87
C ILE A 45 16.70 -0.13 -4.18
N TYR A 46 17.72 -0.61 -4.90
CA TYR A 46 18.86 -1.33 -4.31
C TYR A 46 19.69 -0.31 -3.53
N TYR A 47 19.68 -0.40 -2.20
CA TYR A 47 20.67 0.27 -1.38
C TYR A 47 21.93 -0.62 -1.45
N GLY A 48 23.02 -0.16 -2.07
CA GLY A 48 24.28 -0.91 -2.16
C GLY A 48 25.02 -1.02 -0.82
N ASP A 49 26.30 -1.44 -0.82
CA ASP A 49 27.12 -1.67 0.38
C ASP A 49 27.45 -0.42 1.22
N ASP A 50 26.96 0.77 0.85
CA ASP A 50 27.06 2.04 1.59
C ASP A 50 26.17 2.10 2.86
N ILE A 51 25.63 0.96 3.27
CA ILE A 51 24.66 0.83 4.35
C ILE A 51 25.41 0.62 5.66
N GLY A 52 25.31 1.58 6.57
CA GLY A 52 25.85 1.45 7.91
C GLY A 52 25.40 2.60 8.81
N VAL A 53 25.48 2.36 10.12
CA VAL A 53 25.07 3.30 11.17
C VAL A 53 25.55 4.74 10.92
N LYS A 54 26.84 4.91 10.59
CA LYS A 54 27.43 6.23 10.33
C LYS A 54 26.82 6.92 9.11
N ALA A 55 26.62 6.20 8.01
CA ALA A 55 26.00 6.74 6.80
C ALA A 55 24.54 7.15 7.06
N SER A 56 23.78 6.34 7.81
CA SER A 56 22.41 6.65 8.21
C SER A 56 22.32 7.88 9.12
N LEU A 57 23.31 8.15 9.97
CA LEU A 57 23.37 9.33 10.85
C LEU A 57 23.86 10.62 10.15
N GLN A 58 24.37 10.51 8.93
CA GLN A 58 24.88 11.62 8.11
C GLN A 58 23.92 12.05 6.99
N LEU A 59 22.72 11.44 6.89
CA LEU A 59 21.77 11.68 5.80
C LEU A 59 21.32 13.15 5.66
N ASP A 60 21.35 13.91 6.75
CA ASP A 60 21.03 15.35 6.81
C ASP A 60 22.26 16.27 6.77
N TYR A 61 23.46 15.73 6.53
CA TYR A 61 24.74 16.47 6.52
C TYR A 61 24.96 17.31 7.81
N PRO A 62 25.00 16.66 8.99
CA PRO A 62 25.19 17.37 10.25
C PRO A 62 26.61 17.96 10.35
N SER A 63 26.79 18.93 11.25
CA SER A 63 28.14 19.37 11.63
C SER A 63 28.92 18.21 12.29
N PRO A 64 30.27 18.21 12.26
CA PRO A 64 31.06 17.16 12.87
C PRO A 64 30.72 16.90 14.35
N HIS A 65 30.46 17.97 15.11
CA HIS A 65 30.06 17.91 16.51
C HIS A 65 28.69 17.23 16.72
N ILE A 66 27.69 17.53 15.87
CA ILE A 66 26.37 16.89 15.95
C ILE A 66 26.48 15.40 15.59
N LEU A 67 27.31 15.06 14.60
CA LEU A 67 27.54 13.67 14.23
C LEU A 67 28.18 12.87 15.38
N GLU A 68 29.16 13.45 16.08
CA GLU A 68 29.81 12.83 17.21
C GLU A 68 28.83 12.54 18.35
N ARG A 69 28.02 13.54 18.72
CA ARG A 69 26.93 13.38 19.70
C ARG A 69 25.94 12.28 19.31
N ARG A 70 25.57 12.19 18.03
CA ARG A 70 24.68 11.14 17.52
C ARG A 70 25.31 9.75 17.62
N LEU A 71 26.60 9.63 17.29
CA LEU A 71 27.34 8.38 17.43
C LEU A 71 27.43 7.95 18.91
N GLU A 72 27.62 8.89 19.83
CA GLU A 72 27.59 8.62 21.27
C GLU A 72 26.20 8.14 21.74
N GLY A 73 25.13 8.79 21.27
CA GLY A 73 23.76 8.33 21.52
C GLY A 73 23.46 6.95 20.92
N GLN A 74 24.05 6.61 19.77
CA GLN A 74 23.95 5.26 19.21
C GLN A 74 24.65 4.23 20.12
N ARG A 75 25.85 4.52 20.62
CA ARG A 75 26.54 3.64 21.59
C ARG A 75 25.76 3.48 22.88
N TYR A 76 25.12 4.54 23.37
CA TYR A 76 24.22 4.45 24.51
C TYR A 76 23.07 3.48 24.24
N LEU A 77 22.35 3.67 23.13
CA LEU A 77 21.25 2.79 22.78
C LEU A 77 21.73 1.36 22.53
N GLU A 78 22.92 1.15 21.97
CA GLU A 78 23.53 -0.17 21.83
C GLU A 78 23.81 -0.82 23.19
N SER A 79 24.40 -0.09 24.14
CA SER A 79 24.63 -0.58 25.51
C SER A 79 23.32 -0.93 26.21
N LYS A 80 22.26 -0.14 25.93
CA LYS A 80 20.96 -0.27 26.57
C LYS A 80 20.03 -1.22 25.87
N LEU A 81 20.15 -1.50 24.57
CA LEU A 81 19.21 -2.25 23.72
C LEU A 81 19.84 -3.39 22.91
N GLY A 82 21.11 -3.23 22.48
CA GLY A 82 21.79 -4.10 21.51
C GLY A 82 22.11 -5.51 22.00
N GLY A 83 21.92 -5.79 23.29
CA GLY A 83 22.40 -7.02 23.91
C GLY A 83 23.93 -6.97 24.02
N SER A 84 24.48 -7.32 25.18
CA SER A 84 25.94 -7.30 25.35
C SER A 84 26.58 -8.23 24.33
N ALA A 85 27.31 -7.69 23.35
CA ALA A 85 28.09 -8.45 22.37
C ALA A 85 29.21 -9.32 23.01
N GLY A 86 29.34 -9.32 24.34
CA GLY A 86 30.24 -10.17 25.12
C GLY A 86 29.58 -11.00 26.22
N ALA A 87 28.26 -10.97 26.40
CA ALA A 87 27.61 -11.95 27.27
C ALA A 87 27.52 -13.26 26.49
N LYS A 88 28.30 -14.28 26.88
CA LYS A 88 28.09 -15.66 26.42
C LYS A 88 26.58 -15.89 26.38
N LEU A 89 26.04 -16.09 25.17
CA LEU A 89 24.65 -16.39 24.94
C LEU A 89 24.41 -17.76 25.57
N THR A 90 24.28 -17.81 26.90
CA THR A 90 23.93 -19.01 27.64
C THR A 90 22.51 -19.33 27.22
N SER A 91 22.37 -20.13 26.17
CA SER A 91 21.29 -21.05 25.77
C SER A 91 19.90 -21.00 26.46
N LYS A 92 19.38 -19.85 26.92
CA LYS A 92 18.17 -19.76 27.76
C LYS A 92 17.13 -18.72 27.34
N PHE A 93 17.36 -17.90 26.31
CA PHE A 93 16.33 -16.99 25.79
C PHE A 93 15.49 -17.70 24.71
N ARG A 94 14.17 -17.83 24.93
CA ARG A 94 13.25 -18.50 23.99
C ARG A 94 12.78 -17.55 22.89
N GLY A 95 12.76 -16.24 23.18
CA GLY A 95 12.29 -15.20 22.26
C GLY A 95 12.89 -15.27 20.84
N PRO A 96 14.23 -15.28 20.68
CA PRO A 96 14.87 -15.33 19.36
C PRO A 96 14.56 -16.60 18.57
N LYS A 97 14.54 -17.75 19.25
CA LYS A 97 14.21 -19.05 18.64
C LYS A 97 12.77 -19.03 18.12
N LEU A 98 11.81 -18.57 18.92
CA LEU A 98 10.42 -18.46 18.50
C LEU A 98 10.25 -17.44 17.36
N ALA A 99 10.89 -16.27 17.46
CA ALA A 99 10.88 -15.25 16.42
C ALA A 99 11.39 -15.78 15.08
N SER A 100 12.47 -16.58 15.08
CA SER A 100 13.00 -17.21 13.86
C SER A 100 12.04 -18.21 13.22
N SER A 101 11.11 -18.78 13.99
CA SER A 101 10.07 -19.70 13.51
C SER A 101 8.78 -19.00 13.08
N LEU A 102 8.69 -17.66 13.22
CA LEU A 102 7.49 -16.88 12.89
C LEU A 102 7.75 -15.94 11.70
N VAL A 103 6.90 -16.04 10.67
CA VAL A 103 6.93 -15.15 9.49
C VAL A 103 6.33 -13.77 9.79
N ASP A 104 5.57 -13.65 10.88
CA ASP A 104 4.96 -12.38 11.27
C ASP A 104 6.01 -11.45 11.89
N CYS A 105 6.43 -10.49 11.07
CA CYS A 105 7.40 -9.46 11.41
C CYS A 105 7.08 -8.72 12.72
N ARG A 106 5.83 -8.71 13.21
CA ARG A 106 5.47 -8.06 14.47
C ARG A 106 6.02 -8.78 15.70
N PHE A 107 6.34 -10.07 15.59
CA PHE A 107 6.95 -10.85 16.67
C PHE A 107 8.48 -10.86 16.60
N ALA A 108 9.03 -10.84 15.37
CA ALA A 108 10.48 -10.84 15.15
C ALA A 108 11.11 -9.44 15.13
N LEU A 109 10.35 -8.41 14.75
CA LEU A 109 10.76 -7.01 14.62
C LEU A 109 9.69 -6.09 15.23
N ALA A 110 9.95 -5.58 16.43
CA ALA A 110 9.25 -4.40 16.90
C ALA A 110 9.60 -3.26 15.93
N LYS A 111 8.71 -2.98 14.97
CA LYS A 111 8.87 -2.01 13.89
C LYS A 111 9.43 -0.68 14.42
N VAL A 112 10.70 -0.37 14.19
CA VAL A 112 11.23 0.98 14.46
C VAL A 112 12.24 1.39 13.40
N CYS A 113 11.80 1.49 12.14
CA CYS A 113 12.12 2.53 11.15
C CYS A 113 11.85 2.05 9.71
N MET A 114 11.86 2.98 8.74
CA MET A 114 11.93 2.65 7.30
C MET A 114 13.15 1.77 6.97
N PRO A 115 13.16 1.09 5.81
CA PRO A 115 14.36 0.46 5.25
C PRO A 115 15.59 1.39 5.25
N LEU A 116 15.41 2.69 5.01
CA LEU A 116 16.49 3.69 4.97
C LEU A 116 17.24 3.86 6.31
N LEU A 117 16.58 3.58 7.45
CA LEU A 117 17.17 3.70 8.78
C LEU A 117 17.15 2.35 9.53
N ARG A 118 16.99 1.25 8.79
CA ARG A 118 17.00 -0.11 9.35
C ARG A 118 18.31 -0.42 10.08
N GLU A 119 19.42 0.11 9.59
CA GLU A 119 20.74 -0.03 10.25
C GLU A 119 20.84 0.59 11.63
N LEU A 120 19.91 1.49 11.96
CA LEU A 120 19.82 2.10 13.28
C LEU A 120 18.88 1.32 14.21
N GLU A 121 18.31 0.21 13.75
CA GLU A 121 17.57 -0.74 14.58
C GLU A 121 18.54 -1.68 15.30
N PHE A 122 18.25 -1.96 16.57
CA PHE A 122 19.05 -2.88 17.37
C PHE A 122 18.46 -4.29 17.30
N PRO A 123 19.27 -5.34 17.08
CA PRO A 123 18.80 -6.71 17.09
C PRO A 123 18.26 -7.06 18.49
N ASN A 124 17.02 -7.53 18.54
CA ASN A 124 16.34 -7.76 19.81
C ASN A 124 16.54 -9.20 20.30
N ALA A 125 17.75 -9.54 20.75
CA ALA A 125 18.14 -10.92 21.08
C ALA A 125 17.61 -11.44 22.43
N GLY A 126 16.85 -10.66 23.21
CA GLY A 126 16.39 -11.14 24.53
C GLY A 126 15.23 -10.41 25.22
N ARG A 127 14.57 -9.43 24.56
CA ARG A 127 13.64 -8.52 25.26
C ARG A 127 12.19 -8.55 24.77
N ASN A 128 11.88 -9.34 23.76
CA ASN A 128 10.51 -9.40 23.21
C ASN A 128 9.61 -10.44 23.88
N PHE A 129 10.20 -11.42 24.56
CA PHE A 129 9.40 -12.47 25.16
C PHE A 129 8.94 -12.02 26.55
N VAL A 130 7.63 -11.78 26.66
CA VAL A 130 6.96 -11.44 27.90
C VAL A 130 6.77 -12.71 28.70
N THR A 131 7.37 -12.78 29.89
CA THR A 131 7.26 -13.93 30.80
C THR A 131 6.10 -13.77 31.77
N ASP A 132 5.76 -12.52 32.13
CA ASP A 132 4.68 -12.23 33.07
C ASP A 132 4.09 -10.83 32.82
N VAL A 133 2.81 -10.66 33.14
CA VAL A 133 2.09 -9.38 33.13
C VAL A 133 1.30 -9.26 34.43
N CYS A 134 1.62 -8.26 35.24
CA CYS A 134 0.96 -8.02 36.50
C CYS A 134 0.44 -6.58 36.59
N ASN A 135 -0.55 -6.35 37.45
CA ASN A 135 -0.98 -5.00 37.82
C ASN A 135 -0.17 -4.58 39.05
N ASN A 136 0.35 -3.35 39.08
CA ASN A 136 1.19 -2.87 40.17
C ASN A 136 0.40 -2.42 41.41
N GLY A 137 -0.91 -2.20 41.30
CA GLY A 137 -1.78 -1.90 42.42
C GLY A 137 -2.27 -3.17 43.12
N SER A 138 -2.15 -3.23 44.46
CA SER A 138 -2.69 -4.31 45.30
C SER A 138 -4.18 -4.53 45.03
N ASP A 139 -4.92 -3.43 44.86
CA ASP A 139 -6.37 -3.40 44.70
C ASP A 139 -6.80 -3.60 43.23
N GLY A 140 -5.83 -3.80 42.32
CA GLY A 140 -6.07 -3.84 40.87
C GLY A 140 -6.26 -2.49 40.20
N LYS A 141 -6.17 -1.41 40.97
CA LYS A 141 -6.07 -0.04 40.46
C LYS A 141 -4.59 0.31 40.33
N GLY A 142 -4.08 0.20 39.12
CA GLY A 142 -2.69 0.45 38.81
C GLY A 142 -2.36 0.17 37.35
N MET A 143 -1.21 0.65 36.90
CA MET A 143 -0.70 0.39 35.57
C MET A 143 -0.23 -1.07 35.42
N LEU A 144 -0.47 -1.63 34.23
CA LEU A 144 0.09 -2.92 33.87
C LEU A 144 1.62 -2.85 33.77
N ILE A 145 2.29 -3.84 34.36
CA ILE A 145 3.73 -4.05 34.31
C ILE A 145 4.01 -5.34 33.56
N VAL A 146 4.91 -5.26 32.60
CA VAL A 146 5.42 -6.40 31.84
C VAL A 146 6.78 -6.81 32.40
N THR A 147 6.94 -8.09 32.68
CA THR A 147 8.24 -8.71 32.93
C THR A 147 8.68 -9.44 31.66
N THR A 148 9.85 -9.12 31.15
CA THR A 148 10.44 -9.80 29.99
C THR A 148 11.45 -10.86 30.44
N GLU A 149 11.97 -11.68 29.52
CA GLU A 149 12.95 -12.75 29.83
C GLU A 149 14.22 -12.28 30.55
N ASP A 150 14.53 -10.99 30.54
CA ASP A 150 15.61 -10.38 31.33
C ASP A 150 15.26 -10.21 32.83
N GLY A 151 14.04 -10.57 33.24
CA GLY A 151 13.54 -10.44 34.61
C GLY A 151 13.19 -9.01 35.03
N VAL A 152 13.32 -8.03 34.12
CA VAL A 152 13.10 -6.62 34.44
C VAL A 152 11.64 -6.25 34.23
N LYS A 153 11.05 -5.68 35.29
CA LYS A 153 9.68 -5.14 35.30
C LYS A 153 9.63 -3.76 34.65
N ARG A 154 8.75 -3.57 33.67
CA ARG A 154 8.59 -2.31 32.92
C ARG A 154 7.13 -1.87 32.82
N PRO A 155 6.82 -0.57 32.94
CA PRO A 155 5.48 -0.05 32.67
C PRO A 155 5.04 -0.39 31.24
N PHE A 156 3.84 -0.95 31.11
CA PHE A 156 3.27 -1.40 29.85
C PHE A 156 2.48 -0.30 29.14
N VAL A 157 3.04 0.22 28.05
CA VAL A 157 2.44 1.25 27.21
C VAL A 157 2.05 0.60 25.88
N GLY A 158 0.94 -0.15 25.87
CA GLY A 158 0.63 -1.02 24.73
C GLY A 158 -0.72 -1.73 24.72
N ASN A 159 -1.84 -1.07 25.04
CA ASN A 159 -3.11 -1.80 25.21
C ASN A 159 -3.94 -2.15 23.93
N ASP A 160 -3.27 -2.36 22.80
CA ASP A 160 -3.82 -2.86 21.51
C ASP A 160 -5.19 -2.33 21.06
N ALA A 161 -5.62 -1.13 21.49
CA ALA A 161 -6.91 -0.53 21.18
C ALA A 161 -8.15 -1.43 21.47
N VAL A 162 -7.99 -2.47 22.29
CA VAL A 162 -9.03 -3.47 22.58
C VAL A 162 -9.47 -3.36 24.04
N HIS A 163 -8.51 -3.21 24.97
CA HIS A 163 -8.83 -3.03 26.38
C HIS A 163 -8.75 -1.55 26.75
N THR A 164 -9.90 -0.92 26.98
CA THR A 164 -10.00 0.51 27.30
C THR A 164 -10.28 0.73 28.79
N LEU A 165 -11.12 -0.13 29.37
CA LEU A 165 -11.56 -0.10 30.76
C LEU A 165 -10.54 -0.80 31.68
N GLY A 166 -10.80 -0.77 32.99
CA GLY A 166 -9.92 -1.36 33.97
C GLY A 166 -9.92 -2.89 33.97
N VAL A 167 -8.77 -3.47 34.29
CA VAL A 167 -8.53 -4.92 34.27
C VAL A 167 -9.28 -5.61 35.39
N LYS A 168 -9.10 -5.18 36.65
CA LYS A 168 -9.84 -5.78 37.79
C LYS A 168 -11.24 -5.20 37.95
N THR A 169 -11.41 -3.91 37.67
CA THR A 169 -12.69 -3.23 37.85
C THR A 169 -13.74 -3.72 36.87
N PHE A 170 -13.37 -3.91 35.59
CA PHE A 170 -14.30 -4.22 34.51
C PHE A 170 -14.04 -5.57 33.83
N TYR A 171 -12.82 -5.81 33.33
CA TYR A 171 -12.56 -6.99 32.51
C TYR A 171 -12.57 -8.31 33.29
N GLU A 172 -12.14 -8.34 34.55
CA GLU A 172 -12.15 -9.55 35.38
C GLU A 172 -13.58 -10.06 35.65
N PRO A 173 -14.54 -9.24 36.14
CA PRO A 173 -15.95 -9.64 36.25
C PRO A 173 -16.56 -10.08 34.92
N VAL A 174 -16.30 -9.35 33.84
CA VAL A 174 -16.77 -9.68 32.49
C VAL A 174 -16.22 -11.04 32.05
N GLN A 175 -14.93 -11.29 32.26
CA GLN A 175 -14.26 -12.53 31.88
C GLN A 175 -14.78 -13.72 32.69
N ASN A 176 -15.05 -13.54 33.98
CA ASN A 176 -15.64 -14.58 34.83
C ASN A 176 -17.04 -14.99 34.33
N GLU A 177 -17.86 -14.03 33.92
CA GLU A 177 -19.18 -14.31 33.36
C GLU A 177 -19.10 -14.96 31.97
N ILE A 178 -18.20 -14.50 31.11
CA ILE A 178 -17.89 -15.12 29.81
C ILE A 178 -17.50 -16.59 30.01
N ASN A 179 -16.57 -16.86 30.93
CA ASN A 179 -16.14 -18.22 31.25
C ASN A 179 -17.31 -19.06 31.77
N ARG A 180 -18.11 -18.54 32.71
CA ARG A 180 -19.30 -19.22 33.24
C ARG A 180 -20.25 -19.66 32.13
N ARG A 181 -20.51 -18.80 31.14
CA ARG A 181 -21.38 -19.12 30.00
C ARG A 181 -20.73 -20.10 29.00
N MET A 182 -19.40 -20.12 28.90
CA MET A 182 -18.66 -21.02 27.97
C MET A 182 -18.29 -22.39 28.55
N VAL A 183 -18.37 -22.56 29.87
CA VAL A 183 -17.98 -23.82 30.54
C VAL A 183 -18.92 -24.96 30.15
N LEU A 184 -18.30 -26.07 29.72
CA LEU A 184 -18.96 -27.33 29.40
C LEU A 184 -19.21 -28.13 30.69
N ASN A 185 -20.32 -27.90 31.36
CA ASN A 185 -20.71 -28.65 32.56
C ASN A 185 -21.59 -29.86 32.19
N GLY A 186 -20.96 -30.97 31.77
CA GLY A 186 -21.58 -32.31 31.74
C GLY A 186 -22.92 -32.48 31.00
N GLY A 187 -23.30 -31.55 30.10
CA GLY A 187 -24.56 -31.57 29.35
C GLY A 187 -25.70 -30.70 29.91
N ASN A 188 -25.54 -30.08 31.09
CA ASN A 188 -26.61 -29.25 31.70
C ASN A 188 -26.63 -27.80 31.18
N ASN A 189 -25.51 -27.30 30.65
CA ASN A 189 -25.44 -25.97 30.05
C ASN A 189 -25.69 -26.08 28.52
N LYS A 190 -26.96 -26.13 28.12
CA LYS A 190 -27.39 -26.30 26.73
C LYS A 190 -26.79 -25.24 25.80
N ASP A 191 -26.59 -24.02 26.29
CA ASP A 191 -26.03 -22.91 25.52
C ASP A 191 -24.57 -23.17 25.16
N SER A 192 -23.77 -23.68 26.11
CA SER A 192 -22.35 -23.98 25.86
C SER A 192 -22.11 -25.02 24.75
N MET A 193 -23.08 -25.90 24.49
CA MET A 193 -23.02 -26.90 23.42
C MET A 193 -23.23 -26.30 22.02
N LEU A 194 -23.82 -25.11 21.93
CA LEU A 194 -24.03 -24.39 20.67
C LEU A 194 -22.69 -24.00 20.00
N ARG A 195 -21.57 -24.03 20.72
CA ARG A 195 -20.23 -23.82 20.16
C ARG A 195 -19.85 -24.80 19.05
N PHE A 196 -20.46 -25.98 19.02
CA PHE A 196 -20.25 -26.99 17.98
C PHE A 196 -21.11 -26.74 16.72
N SER A 197 -21.99 -25.73 16.76
CA SER A 197 -22.81 -25.30 15.64
C SER A 197 -22.63 -23.79 15.38
N PRO A 198 -21.46 -23.36 14.86
CA PRO A 198 -21.08 -21.94 14.78
C PRO A 198 -21.88 -21.09 13.76
N ILE A 199 -22.77 -21.72 12.96
CA ILE A 199 -23.54 -21.06 11.89
C ILE A 199 -25.06 -21.27 12.09
N SER A 200 -25.49 -21.89 13.19
CA SER A 200 -26.92 -22.02 13.48
C SER A 200 -27.49 -20.77 14.14
N MET A 201 -28.75 -20.44 13.81
CA MET A 201 -29.53 -19.46 14.58
C MET A 201 -29.71 -20.00 16.00
N ASN A 202 -29.26 -19.23 16.99
CA ASN A 202 -29.35 -19.59 18.40
C ASN A 202 -29.78 -18.37 19.24
N GLU A 203 -30.21 -18.63 20.48
CA GLU A 203 -30.73 -17.58 21.38
C GLU A 203 -29.67 -16.52 21.72
N GLU A 204 -28.40 -16.93 21.90
CA GLU A 204 -27.29 -16.02 22.16
C GLU A 204 -27.02 -15.06 20.97
N LEU A 205 -27.17 -15.54 19.74
CA LEU A 205 -27.04 -14.73 18.53
C LEU A 205 -28.22 -13.77 18.38
N ASP A 206 -29.45 -14.22 18.65
CA ASP A 206 -30.63 -13.35 18.63
C ASP A 206 -30.51 -12.21 19.64
N LYS A 207 -30.05 -12.55 20.85
CA LYS A 207 -29.76 -11.57 21.89
C LYS A 207 -28.68 -10.57 21.46
N ASN A 208 -27.60 -11.05 20.84
CA ASN A 208 -26.53 -10.19 20.35
C ASN A 208 -27.00 -9.22 19.26
N VAL A 209 -27.76 -9.74 18.29
CA VAL A 209 -28.39 -8.94 17.24
C VAL A 209 -29.27 -7.87 17.88
N SER A 210 -30.10 -8.22 18.85
CA SER A 210 -30.99 -7.28 19.54
C SER A 210 -30.22 -6.17 20.27
N LEU A 211 -29.15 -6.51 21.01
CA LEU A 211 -28.31 -5.54 21.71
C LEU A 211 -27.60 -4.58 20.75
N ILE A 212 -27.01 -5.10 19.67
CA ILE A 212 -26.32 -4.25 18.67
C ILE A 212 -27.32 -3.38 17.91
N LYS A 213 -28.55 -3.86 17.62
CA LYS A 213 -29.61 -3.04 17.00
C LYS A 213 -30.00 -1.88 17.90
N LYS A 214 -30.19 -2.15 19.20
CA LYS A 214 -30.49 -1.12 20.20
C LYS A 214 -29.37 -0.09 20.32
N LEU A 215 -28.11 -0.54 20.31
CA LEU A 215 -26.94 0.35 20.39
C LEU A 215 -26.77 1.23 19.14
N SER A 216 -26.95 0.65 17.94
CA SER A 216 -26.66 1.33 16.67
C SER A 216 -27.86 2.06 16.06
N GLY A 217 -29.09 1.70 16.43
CA GLY A 217 -30.33 2.18 15.80
C GLY A 217 -30.55 1.66 14.38
N MET A 218 -29.87 0.59 13.96
CA MET A 218 -29.89 0.05 12.59
C MET A 218 -30.78 -1.19 12.45
N ASP A 219 -31.29 -1.44 11.23
CA ASP A 219 -32.25 -2.51 10.95
C ASP A 219 -31.62 -3.90 10.81
N LYS A 220 -30.43 -3.99 10.21
CA LYS A 220 -29.75 -5.25 9.88
C LYS A 220 -28.33 -5.29 10.42
N ILE A 221 -27.89 -6.48 10.81
CA ILE A 221 -26.54 -6.74 11.33
C ILE A 221 -25.95 -7.94 10.61
N ARG A 222 -24.64 -7.87 10.39
CA ARG A 222 -23.79 -8.95 9.90
C ARG A 222 -22.60 -9.12 10.83
N HIS A 223 -22.39 -10.32 11.33
CA HIS A 223 -21.17 -10.68 12.06
C HIS A 223 -20.09 -11.15 11.10
N ASN A 224 -18.83 -10.82 11.40
CA ASN A 224 -17.67 -11.36 10.70
C ASN A 224 -16.61 -11.78 11.71
N PHE A 225 -15.87 -12.85 11.40
CA PHE A 225 -14.80 -13.33 12.25
C PHE A 225 -13.59 -12.45 12.01
N THR A 226 -13.24 -11.67 13.02
CA THR A 226 -12.10 -10.78 12.92
C THR A 226 -11.20 -11.04 14.09
N LEU A 227 -9.95 -11.45 13.84
CA LEU A 227 -8.91 -11.43 14.87
C LEU A 227 -8.82 -9.99 15.45
N PRO A 228 -8.62 -9.79 16.77
CA PRO A 228 -8.70 -8.49 17.45
C PRO A 228 -7.89 -7.35 16.80
N ARG A 229 -6.88 -7.68 15.99
CA ARG A 229 -6.07 -6.72 15.21
C ARG A 229 -6.56 -6.38 13.79
N LYS A 230 -7.57 -7.05 13.21
CA LYS A 230 -7.90 -7.00 11.77
C LYS A 230 -9.37 -6.70 11.44
N GLY A 231 -9.87 -5.48 11.70
CA GLY A 231 -11.19 -5.03 11.20
C GLY A 231 -11.38 -4.98 9.67
N SER A 232 -10.37 -5.40 8.90
CA SER A 232 -10.37 -5.34 7.43
C SER A 232 -11.42 -6.23 6.77
N GLU A 233 -11.76 -7.37 7.37
CA GLU A 233 -12.76 -8.29 6.81
C GLU A 233 -14.16 -7.70 6.92
N ALA A 234 -14.49 -7.06 8.05
CA ALA A 234 -15.76 -6.37 8.22
C ALA A 234 -15.93 -5.20 7.23
N VAL A 235 -14.85 -4.45 6.97
CA VAL A 235 -14.85 -3.38 5.97
C VAL A 235 -15.03 -3.94 4.56
N ASP A 236 -14.32 -5.01 4.20
CA ASP A 236 -14.46 -5.65 2.89
C ASP A 236 -15.87 -6.19 2.66
N ALA A 237 -16.42 -6.92 3.65
CA ALA A 237 -17.77 -7.45 3.61
C ALA A 237 -18.82 -6.34 3.45
N ALA A 238 -18.73 -5.27 4.26
CA ALA A 238 -19.63 -4.12 4.16
C ALA A 238 -19.60 -3.48 2.76
N LEU A 239 -18.39 -3.26 2.21
CA LEU A 239 -18.22 -2.63 0.90
C LEU A 239 -18.73 -3.51 -0.24
N LYS A 240 -18.59 -4.84 -0.15
CA LYS A 240 -19.14 -5.79 -1.11
C LYS A 240 -20.67 -5.80 -1.08
N ASP A 241 -21.27 -5.82 0.11
CA ASP A 241 -22.73 -5.80 0.27
C ASP A 241 -23.32 -4.48 -0.27
N ILE A 242 -22.69 -3.35 0.02
CA ILE A 242 -23.10 -2.05 -0.51
C ILE A 242 -22.96 -2.01 -2.04
N LYS A 243 -21.84 -2.49 -2.60
CA LYS A 243 -21.66 -2.55 -4.06
C LYS A 243 -22.75 -3.37 -4.73
N ALA A 244 -23.12 -4.51 -4.16
CA ALA A 244 -24.22 -5.33 -4.67
C ALA A 244 -25.55 -4.55 -4.65
N SER A 245 -25.86 -3.84 -3.56
CA SER A 245 -27.06 -3.01 -3.41
C SER A 245 -27.08 -1.75 -4.28
N CYS A 246 -25.92 -1.31 -4.77
CA CYS A 246 -25.73 -0.11 -5.59
C CYS A 246 -25.55 -0.40 -7.08
N ASN A 247 -26.09 -1.51 -7.61
CA ASN A 247 -25.93 -1.90 -9.02
C ASN A 247 -24.45 -2.04 -9.45
N HIS A 248 -23.61 -2.61 -8.57
CA HIS A 248 -22.19 -2.90 -8.83
C HIS A 248 -21.37 -1.69 -9.26
N LYS A 249 -21.69 -0.51 -8.72
CA LYS A 249 -20.90 0.70 -8.92
C LYS A 249 -19.41 0.48 -8.61
N PRO A 250 -18.50 0.94 -9.48
CA PRO A 250 -17.09 0.56 -9.39
C PRO A 250 -16.31 1.28 -8.29
N LEU A 251 -16.74 2.49 -7.88
CA LEU A 251 -15.93 3.37 -7.03
C LEU A 251 -16.36 3.38 -5.56
N ILE A 252 -15.36 3.39 -4.67
CA ILE A 252 -15.51 3.66 -3.24
C ILE A 252 -14.69 4.90 -2.91
N VAL A 253 -15.32 5.89 -2.28
CA VAL A 253 -14.64 7.09 -1.81
C VAL A 253 -14.06 6.83 -0.42
N ARG A 254 -12.75 7.04 -0.28
CA ARG A 254 -12.03 7.07 0.99
C ARG A 254 -11.44 8.46 1.18
N PHE A 255 -11.16 8.80 2.42
CA PHE A 255 -10.44 10.03 2.71
C PHE A 255 -8.93 9.81 2.74
N LYS A 256 -8.17 10.83 2.34
CA LYS A 256 -6.70 10.77 2.33
C LYS A 256 -6.18 10.41 3.72
N SER A 257 -5.30 9.42 3.77
CA SER A 257 -4.65 8.95 5.00
C SER A 257 -5.53 8.16 5.98
N ALA A 258 -6.79 7.88 5.60
CA ALA A 258 -7.71 7.08 6.39
C ALA A 258 -7.28 5.61 6.42
N TYR A 259 -7.15 5.04 7.61
CA TYR A 259 -6.86 3.61 7.76
C TYR A 259 -8.16 2.85 8.04
N HIS A 260 -8.50 1.90 7.15
CA HIS A 260 -9.66 1.03 7.30
C HIS A 260 -9.27 -0.46 7.27
N GLY A 261 -8.03 -0.78 7.66
CA GLY A 261 -7.47 -2.13 7.52
C GLY A 261 -6.87 -2.43 6.14
N HIS A 262 -6.38 -3.66 5.98
CA HIS A 262 -5.74 -4.19 4.76
C HIS A 262 -6.75 -4.75 3.75
N VAL A 263 -7.77 -3.95 3.42
CA VAL A 263 -8.99 -4.39 2.70
C VAL A 263 -8.72 -4.88 1.26
N SER A 264 -7.56 -4.59 0.66
CA SER A 264 -7.25 -5.05 -0.70
C SER A 264 -5.75 -5.07 -1.04
N GLY A 265 -4.91 -5.34 -0.04
CA GLY A 265 -3.47 -5.52 -0.25
C GLY A 265 -2.61 -5.05 0.91
N ILE A 266 -1.31 -5.31 0.79
CA ILE A 266 -0.27 -4.87 1.72
C ILE A 266 -0.18 -3.33 1.74
N ASN A 267 -0.62 -2.68 0.66
CA ASN A 267 -0.56 -1.24 0.50
C ASN A 267 -1.84 -0.53 0.96
N VAL A 268 -1.70 0.32 1.98
CA VAL A 268 -2.76 1.23 2.48
C VAL A 268 -3.28 2.17 1.38
N LEU A 269 -2.50 2.31 0.30
CA LEU A 269 -2.63 3.34 -0.73
C LEU A 269 -2.59 2.74 -2.14
N ASP A 270 -2.91 1.46 -2.36
CA ASP A 270 -3.08 0.95 -3.73
C ASP A 270 -4.22 -0.07 -3.78
N CYS A 271 -5.42 0.44 -4.00
CA CYS A 271 -6.66 -0.33 -4.01
C CYS A 271 -7.43 0.03 -5.29
N ASP A 272 -7.57 -0.91 -6.21
CA ASP A 272 -8.35 -0.70 -7.44
C ASP A 272 -9.82 -0.38 -7.11
N GLY A 273 -10.36 0.63 -7.80
CA GLY A 273 -11.74 1.09 -7.56
C GLY A 273 -11.92 1.97 -6.32
N HIS A 274 -10.85 2.50 -5.72
CA HIS A 274 -10.93 3.47 -4.63
C HIS A 274 -10.43 4.86 -5.04
N VAL A 275 -11.14 5.91 -4.62
CA VAL A 275 -10.77 7.32 -4.84
C VAL A 275 -10.46 7.96 -3.50
N PHE A 276 -9.36 8.73 -3.42
CA PHE A 276 -8.89 9.35 -2.18
C PHE A 276 -9.12 10.85 -2.19
N LEU A 277 -10.15 11.29 -1.48
CA LEU A 277 -10.55 12.70 -1.40
C LEU A 277 -9.95 13.38 -0.16
N PRO A 278 -9.64 14.68 -0.22
CA PRO A 278 -9.29 15.42 0.99
C PRO A 278 -10.50 15.51 1.93
N GLU A 279 -10.28 15.21 3.20
CA GLU A 279 -11.27 15.31 4.26
C GLU A 279 -11.40 16.77 4.72
N CYS A 280 -12.59 17.15 5.21
CA CYS A 280 -12.97 18.54 5.54
C CYS A 280 -12.84 19.55 4.39
N SER A 281 -13.11 19.12 3.14
CA SER A 281 -13.05 19.98 1.95
C SER A 281 -14.40 20.05 1.24
N GLN A 282 -14.86 21.26 0.89
CA GLN A 282 -16.06 21.46 0.09
C GLN A 282 -15.95 20.82 -1.30
N LYS A 283 -14.77 20.92 -1.92
CA LYS A 283 -14.48 20.30 -3.23
C LYS A 283 -14.68 18.78 -3.23
N SER A 284 -14.58 18.13 -2.07
CA SER A 284 -14.83 16.70 -1.92
C SER A 284 -16.32 16.39 -1.87
N LEU A 285 -17.13 17.25 -1.24
CA LEU A 285 -18.58 17.12 -1.22
C LEU A 285 -19.16 17.31 -2.63
N ASP A 286 -18.69 18.33 -3.35
CA ASP A 286 -19.11 18.62 -4.72
C ASP A 286 -18.70 17.48 -5.68
N PHE A 287 -17.56 16.82 -5.41
CA PHE A 287 -17.14 15.65 -6.18
C PHE A 287 -18.06 14.45 -5.96
N ILE A 288 -18.47 14.18 -4.71
CA ILE A 288 -19.39 13.09 -4.40
C ILE A 288 -20.73 13.31 -5.11
N GLU A 289 -21.21 14.55 -5.13
CA GLU A 289 -22.40 14.95 -5.86
C GLU A 289 -22.22 14.74 -7.37
N ARG A 290 -21.16 15.29 -7.96
CA ARG A 290 -20.92 15.20 -9.41
C ARG A 290 -20.79 13.76 -9.92
N TYR A 291 -20.15 12.88 -9.14
CA TYR A 291 -19.84 11.50 -9.55
C TYR A 291 -20.70 10.45 -8.84
N HIS A 292 -21.88 10.84 -8.31
CA HIS A 292 -22.78 9.95 -7.56
C HIS A 292 -23.07 8.63 -8.30
N TYR A 293 -23.15 8.65 -9.63
CA TYR A 293 -23.54 7.52 -10.47
C TYR A 293 -22.48 6.41 -10.51
N ARG A 294 -21.21 6.71 -10.15
CA ARG A 294 -20.11 5.73 -10.09
C ARG A 294 -19.71 5.34 -8.68
N ILE A 295 -20.15 6.09 -7.67
CA ILE A 295 -19.77 5.91 -6.27
C ILE A 295 -20.79 4.99 -5.57
N ALA A 296 -20.33 3.88 -5.02
CA ALA A 296 -21.15 2.96 -4.21
C ALA A 296 -21.22 3.41 -2.75
N ALA A 297 -20.06 3.72 -2.16
CA ALA A 297 -19.92 4.05 -0.74
C ALA A 297 -18.93 5.20 -0.53
N VAL A 298 -19.18 6.00 0.49
CA VAL A 298 -18.24 6.95 1.10
C VAL A 298 -17.93 6.43 2.49
N ILE A 299 -16.68 6.01 2.73
CA ILE A 299 -16.24 5.49 4.03
C ILE A 299 -15.41 6.54 4.79
N VAL A 300 -15.78 6.78 6.04
CA VAL A 300 -15.15 7.73 6.96
C VAL A 300 -14.58 6.99 8.15
N ASN A 301 -13.36 7.36 8.58
CA ASN A 301 -12.79 6.91 9.85
C ASN A 301 -12.79 8.11 10.83
N PRO A 302 -13.72 8.17 11.79
CA PRO A 302 -13.82 9.27 12.74
C PRO A 302 -12.54 9.52 13.53
N MET A 303 -11.70 8.50 13.75
CA MET A 303 -10.43 8.66 14.46
C MET A 303 -9.45 9.59 13.73
N GLN A 304 -9.70 9.95 12.47
CA GLN A 304 -8.90 10.93 11.74
C GLN A 304 -8.97 12.34 12.32
N HIS A 305 -10.08 12.72 12.96
CA HIS A 305 -10.18 14.03 13.63
C HIS A 305 -9.03 14.23 14.65
N PHE A 306 -8.65 13.17 15.37
CA PHE A 306 -7.53 13.16 16.31
C PHE A 306 -6.19 12.87 15.62
N THR A 307 -6.17 11.91 14.71
CA THR A 307 -4.94 11.38 14.13
C THR A 307 -4.38 12.23 12.99
N GLY A 308 -5.04 13.33 12.64
CA GLY A 308 -4.57 14.32 11.68
C GLY A 308 -5.26 14.14 10.34
N ILE A 309 -6.11 15.10 10.01
CA ILE A 309 -6.86 15.12 8.75
C ILE A 309 -5.90 15.29 7.58
N ASN A 310 -6.07 14.50 6.52
CA ASN A 310 -5.24 14.53 5.30
C ASN A 310 -3.74 14.25 5.52
N LYS A 311 -3.32 13.76 6.70
CA LYS A 311 -1.93 13.45 7.04
C LYS A 311 -1.78 11.95 7.36
N PRO A 312 -0.74 11.26 6.86
CA PRO A 312 -0.58 9.82 7.05
C PRO A 312 -0.57 9.44 8.54
N SER A 313 -1.29 8.37 8.88
CA SER A 313 -1.34 7.83 10.25
C SER A 313 0.05 7.30 10.67
N PRO A 314 0.42 7.32 11.98
CA PRO A 314 1.76 6.96 12.48
C PRO A 314 2.29 5.58 12.07
N PRO A 315 1.47 4.51 11.94
CA PRO A 315 1.94 3.24 11.41
C PRO A 315 2.49 3.31 9.97
N GLY A 316 2.18 4.40 9.25
CA GLY A 316 2.66 4.70 7.89
C GLY A 316 3.69 5.83 7.80
N GLU A 317 3.82 6.72 8.79
CA GLU A 317 4.91 7.70 8.87
C GLU A 317 6.18 7.04 9.42
N LYS A 318 6.81 6.22 8.58
CA LYS A 318 8.06 5.53 8.93
C LYS A 318 9.31 6.44 8.83
N VAL A 319 9.18 7.63 8.24
CA VAL A 319 10.15 8.75 8.25
C VAL A 319 9.42 10.06 8.50
N THR A 320 10.00 10.93 9.32
CA THR A 320 9.46 12.26 9.63
C THR A 320 10.13 13.32 8.75
N HIS A 321 9.67 13.45 7.50
CA HIS A 321 10.23 14.45 6.57
C HIS A 321 9.84 15.90 6.92
N SER A 322 8.86 16.10 7.82
CA SER A 322 8.35 17.39 8.27
C SER A 322 8.16 17.40 9.79
N SER A 323 8.01 18.59 10.37
CA SER A 323 7.50 18.75 11.73
C SER A 323 6.18 18.00 11.82
N ARG A 324 6.05 17.07 12.78
CA ARG A 324 4.86 16.25 12.98
C ARG A 324 3.89 17.00 13.88
N VAL A 325 3.52 18.20 13.47
CA VAL A 325 2.43 18.98 14.09
C VAL A 325 1.17 18.64 13.31
N ARG A 326 0.29 17.85 13.91
CA ARG A 326 -0.96 17.43 13.28
C ARG A 326 -2.03 18.46 13.62
N SER A 327 -2.69 19.00 12.60
CA SER A 327 -3.87 19.84 12.77
C SER A 327 -5.01 18.96 13.30
N ALA A 328 -5.34 19.11 14.57
CA ALA A 328 -6.60 18.60 15.11
C ALA A 328 -7.69 19.58 14.69
N VAL A 329 -8.76 19.07 14.08
CA VAL A 329 -9.97 19.86 13.87
C VAL A 329 -10.80 19.77 15.14
N SER A 330 -11.43 20.87 15.54
CA SER A 330 -12.31 20.88 16.71
C SER A 330 -13.43 19.84 16.54
N ARG A 331 -13.96 19.32 17.65
CA ARG A 331 -15.07 18.37 17.62
C ARG A 331 -16.26 18.96 16.86
N GLU A 332 -16.53 20.24 17.07
CA GLU A 332 -17.65 20.99 16.55
C GLU A 332 -17.53 21.23 15.03
N ASP A 333 -16.34 21.63 14.55
CA ASP A 333 -16.09 21.82 13.12
C ASP A 333 -16.16 20.48 12.36
N TYR A 334 -15.58 19.43 12.94
CA TYR A 334 -15.61 18.10 12.34
C TYR A 334 -17.04 17.55 12.30
N ALA A 335 -17.81 17.72 13.38
CA ALA A 335 -19.22 17.37 13.41
C ALA A 335 -20.01 18.12 12.33
N ARG A 336 -19.87 19.45 12.20
CA ARG A 336 -20.53 20.23 11.13
C ARG A 336 -20.23 19.68 9.74
N TRP A 337 -18.97 19.32 9.49
CA TRP A 337 -18.58 18.73 8.21
C TRP A 337 -19.18 17.33 8.00
N LEU A 338 -19.17 16.45 9.00
CA LEU A 338 -19.79 15.12 8.91
C LEU A 338 -21.30 15.18 8.63
N HIS A 339 -22.00 16.10 9.29
CA HIS A 339 -23.42 16.35 9.04
C HIS A 339 -23.66 16.89 7.62
N SER A 340 -22.75 17.72 7.11
CA SER A 340 -22.81 18.20 5.72
C SER A 340 -22.59 17.08 4.70
N LEU A 341 -21.64 16.17 5.00
CA LEU A 341 -21.40 14.96 4.21
C LEU A 341 -22.62 14.05 4.21
N GLN A 342 -23.21 13.77 5.38
CA GLN A 342 -24.43 12.99 5.51
C GLN A 342 -25.59 13.60 4.72
N ARG A 343 -25.81 14.92 4.84
CA ARG A 343 -26.84 15.63 4.08
C ARG A 343 -26.63 15.44 2.57
N LYS A 344 -25.38 15.51 2.10
CA LYS A 344 -25.05 15.35 0.69
C LYS A 344 -25.25 13.92 0.20
N CYS A 345 -24.81 12.91 0.96
CA CYS A 345 -25.07 11.49 0.65
C CYS A 345 -26.58 11.18 0.64
N ASN A 346 -27.33 11.69 1.61
CA ASN A 346 -28.79 11.55 1.68
C ASN A 346 -29.49 12.22 0.50
N TYR A 347 -29.04 13.43 0.11
CA TYR A 347 -29.53 14.12 -1.08
C TYR A 347 -29.29 13.30 -2.35
N CYS A 348 -28.06 12.78 -2.54
CA CYS A 348 -27.74 11.93 -3.68
C CYS A 348 -28.60 10.67 -3.72
N THR A 349 -28.76 10.00 -2.59
CA THR A 349 -29.56 8.77 -2.49
C THR A 349 -31.05 9.04 -2.73
N LYS A 350 -31.59 10.17 -2.27
CA LYS A 350 -33.02 10.52 -2.40
C LYS A 350 -33.39 11.03 -3.79
N TYR A 351 -32.54 11.87 -4.40
CA TYR A 351 -32.89 12.59 -5.64
C TYR A 351 -32.11 12.13 -6.88
N LEU A 352 -31.00 11.42 -6.72
CA LEU A 352 -30.09 11.06 -7.81
C LEU A 352 -29.89 9.54 -7.90
N THR A 353 -28.84 9.01 -7.30
CA THR A 353 -28.57 7.57 -7.24
C THR A 353 -28.09 7.18 -5.86
N LYS A 354 -28.36 5.94 -5.44
CA LYS A 354 -27.91 5.37 -4.16
C LYS A 354 -26.40 5.54 -3.92
N VAL A 355 -26.02 6.27 -2.87
CA VAL A 355 -24.66 6.38 -2.34
C VAL A 355 -24.70 6.18 -0.82
N ALA A 356 -24.02 5.15 -0.30
CA ALA A 356 -24.04 4.85 1.13
C ALA A 356 -23.01 5.67 1.91
N LEU A 357 -23.39 6.20 3.08
CA LEU A 357 -22.44 6.72 4.06
C LEU A 357 -22.05 5.63 5.06
N VAL A 358 -20.77 5.25 5.08
CA VAL A 358 -20.22 4.19 5.94
C VAL A 358 -19.31 4.77 7.01
N MET A 359 -19.55 4.41 8.27
CA MET A 359 -18.75 4.82 9.41
C MET A 359 -17.90 3.68 9.97
N ASP A 360 -16.58 3.89 10.02
CA ASP A 360 -15.62 2.94 10.58
C ASP A 360 -15.33 3.23 12.07
N ASP A 361 -16.12 2.61 12.94
CA ASP A 361 -16.01 2.74 14.40
C ASP A 361 -15.12 1.65 15.03
N ILE A 362 -14.36 0.89 14.23
CA ILE A 362 -13.54 -0.21 14.73
C ILE A 362 -12.42 0.26 15.68
N TYR A 363 -11.91 1.48 15.50
CA TYR A 363 -10.93 2.07 16.44
C TYR A 363 -11.54 3.12 17.37
N PHE A 364 -12.59 3.82 16.94
CA PHE A 364 -13.21 4.91 17.68
C PHE A 364 -14.20 4.41 18.75
N GLY A 365 -14.99 3.38 18.45
CA GLY A 365 -16.06 2.90 19.31
C GLY A 365 -15.58 2.41 20.68
N PHE A 366 -16.46 2.53 21.68
CA PHE A 366 -16.31 2.08 23.07
C PHE A 366 -15.14 2.74 23.83
N ARG A 367 -14.77 3.97 23.45
CA ARG A 367 -13.72 4.77 24.12
C ARG A 367 -14.23 6.03 24.82
N THR A 368 -15.43 6.46 24.48
CA THR A 368 -16.05 7.66 25.01
C THR A 368 -17.37 7.26 25.69
N PRO A 369 -17.87 8.06 26.64
CA PRO A 369 -19.14 7.81 27.31
C PRO A 369 -20.32 7.68 26.34
N GLU A 370 -20.26 8.35 25.19
CA GLU A 370 -21.25 8.28 24.10
C GLU A 370 -21.21 6.94 23.31
N LEU A 371 -20.22 6.09 23.57
CA LEU A 371 -19.94 4.77 23.01
C LEU A 371 -19.62 4.75 21.50
N LEU A 372 -20.45 5.37 20.66
CA LEU A 372 -20.31 5.39 19.20
C LEU A 372 -20.00 6.79 18.67
N SER A 373 -19.38 6.85 17.49
CA SER A 373 -19.11 8.12 16.80
C SER A 373 -20.39 8.85 16.42
N SER A 374 -21.47 8.12 16.16
CA SER A 374 -22.79 8.67 15.83
C SER A 374 -23.32 9.61 16.92
N ASN A 375 -23.12 9.23 18.18
CA ASN A 375 -23.53 9.99 19.36
C ASN A 375 -22.47 11.01 19.79
N TYR A 376 -21.20 10.75 19.51
CA TYR A 376 -20.12 11.68 19.84
C TYR A 376 -20.12 12.92 18.93
N PHE A 377 -20.35 12.76 17.62
CA PHE A 377 -20.38 13.86 16.66
C PHE A 377 -21.81 14.38 16.44
N THR A 378 -22.49 14.76 17.52
CA THR A 378 -23.76 15.49 17.45
C THR A 378 -23.56 16.86 16.83
N HIS A 379 -24.54 17.33 16.08
CA HIS A 379 -24.49 18.66 15.48
C HIS A 379 -24.40 19.72 16.60
N PRO A 380 -23.46 20.68 16.55
CA PRO A 380 -23.26 21.63 17.64
C PRO A 380 -24.53 22.45 17.94
N ASP A 381 -25.22 22.90 16.88
CA ASP A 381 -26.43 23.73 16.99
C ASP A 381 -27.73 22.93 17.22
N THR A 382 -28.00 21.91 16.40
CA THR A 382 -29.28 21.17 16.46
C THR A 382 -29.28 20.03 17.45
N LYS A 383 -28.12 19.66 18.02
CA LYS A 383 -27.90 18.47 18.88
C LYS A 383 -28.31 17.13 18.25
N ALA A 384 -28.62 17.12 16.95
CA ALA A 384 -29.01 15.90 16.26
C ALA A 384 -27.83 14.92 16.19
N PRO A 385 -28.04 13.62 16.47
CA PRO A 385 -27.02 12.59 16.27
C PRO A 385 -26.73 12.38 14.79
N LEU A 386 -25.54 11.88 14.48
CA LEU A 386 -25.20 11.45 13.13
C LEU A 386 -25.89 10.10 12.85
N ASN A 387 -26.51 9.98 11.67
CA ASN A 387 -27.26 8.80 11.23
C ASN A 387 -26.65 8.24 9.92
N PRO A 388 -25.51 7.54 10.00
CA PRO A 388 -24.91 6.89 8.83
C PRO A 388 -25.80 5.77 8.28
N ASP A 389 -25.51 5.28 7.08
CA ASP A 389 -26.25 4.16 6.48
C ASP A 389 -25.74 2.80 6.95
N VAL A 390 -24.44 2.72 7.22
CA VAL A 390 -23.75 1.52 7.70
C VAL A 390 -22.69 1.94 8.73
N ILE A 391 -22.59 1.21 9.84
CA ILE A 391 -21.60 1.35 10.90
C ILE A 391 -20.83 0.03 11.01
N ILE A 392 -19.51 0.12 11.11
CA ILE A 392 -18.61 -1.02 11.25
C ILE A 392 -18.00 -0.99 12.65
N LEU A 393 -18.19 -2.07 13.40
CA LEU A 393 -17.74 -2.25 14.78
C LEU A 393 -16.71 -3.39 14.88
N GLY A 394 -15.76 -3.25 15.79
CA GLY A 394 -14.75 -4.29 16.05
C GLY A 394 -13.87 -3.94 17.25
N LYS A 395 -12.76 -4.66 17.41
CA LYS A 395 -11.83 -4.56 18.56
C LYS A 395 -12.52 -4.77 19.91
N ALA A 396 -12.99 -3.69 20.54
CA ALA A 396 -13.56 -3.70 21.88
C ALA A 396 -14.91 -4.43 21.96
N LEU A 397 -15.62 -4.59 20.84
CA LEU A 397 -16.98 -5.18 20.77
C LEU A 397 -17.15 -6.51 21.50
N ALA A 398 -16.10 -7.33 21.60
CA ALA A 398 -16.11 -8.62 22.27
C ALA A 398 -15.04 -8.73 23.38
N ALA A 399 -14.72 -7.62 24.05
CA ALA A 399 -13.88 -7.58 25.25
C ALA A 399 -12.50 -8.28 25.16
N GLY A 400 -11.90 -8.37 23.96
CA GLY A 400 -10.65 -9.11 23.75
C GLY A 400 -10.78 -10.28 22.76
N TYR A 401 -12.00 -10.81 22.59
CA TYR A 401 -12.27 -11.94 21.73
C TYR A 401 -12.35 -11.54 20.25
N PRO A 402 -12.02 -12.46 19.32
CA PRO A 402 -12.18 -12.22 17.89
C PRO A 402 -13.67 -12.05 17.51
N LEU A 403 -14.11 -10.81 17.26
CA LEU A 403 -15.41 -10.51 16.67
C LEU A 403 -15.42 -9.13 16.01
N SER A 404 -16.16 -9.02 14.92
CA SER A 404 -16.53 -7.73 14.31
C SER A 404 -17.97 -7.80 13.82
N ALA A 405 -18.64 -6.66 13.77
CA ALA A 405 -20.01 -6.56 13.29
C ALA A 405 -20.17 -5.37 12.34
N VAL A 406 -21.00 -5.55 11.32
CA VAL A 406 -21.44 -4.51 10.39
C VAL A 406 -22.93 -4.33 10.63
N ALA A 407 -23.34 -3.16 11.11
CA ALA A 407 -24.74 -2.79 11.29
C ALA A 407 -25.14 -1.79 10.22
N GLY A 408 -26.31 -1.90 9.62
CA GLY A 408 -26.76 -0.98 8.58
C GLY A 408 -28.23 -1.10 8.24
N LYS A 409 -28.74 -0.13 7.49
CA LYS A 409 -30.16 -0.09 7.11
C LYS A 409 -30.48 -1.19 6.08
N GLU A 410 -31.71 -1.67 6.10
CA GLU A 410 -32.15 -2.82 5.30
C GLU A 410 -31.86 -2.69 3.79
N GLY A 411 -32.00 -1.48 3.24
CA GLY A 411 -31.79 -1.20 1.81
C GLY A 411 -30.33 -1.28 1.33
N TRP A 412 -29.36 -1.39 2.23
CA TRP A 412 -27.92 -1.43 1.93
C TRP A 412 -27.31 -2.81 2.19
N LEU A 413 -27.68 -3.46 3.29
CA LEU A 413 -27.22 -4.79 3.66
C LEU A 413 -28.24 -5.84 3.21
N ASN A 414 -28.05 -6.38 2.01
CA ASN A 414 -28.91 -7.44 1.48
C ASN A 414 -28.30 -8.82 1.77
N SER A 415 -29.11 -9.72 2.34
CA SER A 415 -28.71 -11.08 2.68
C SER A 415 -28.89 -12.08 1.52
N TYR A 416 -29.74 -11.77 0.54
CA TYR A 416 -30.08 -12.68 -0.58
C TYR A 416 -30.54 -11.91 -1.82
N ASP A 417 -30.37 -12.51 -3.00
CA ASP A 417 -31.05 -12.06 -4.21
C ASP A 417 -32.54 -12.45 -4.14
N LYS A 418 -33.45 -11.48 -4.27
CA LYS A 418 -34.90 -11.73 -4.28
C LYS A 418 -35.35 -12.65 -5.43
N LYS A 419 -34.54 -12.78 -6.48
CA LYS A 419 -34.85 -13.59 -7.68
C LYS A 419 -34.28 -15.01 -7.62
N PHE A 420 -33.21 -15.26 -6.88
CA PHE A 420 -32.52 -16.55 -6.87
C PHE A 420 -32.25 -17.05 -5.45
N LEU A 421 -32.93 -18.12 -5.07
CA LEU A 421 -32.85 -18.75 -3.74
C LEU A 421 -31.43 -19.17 -3.33
N LEU A 422 -30.56 -19.47 -4.30
CA LEU A 422 -29.19 -19.95 -4.09
C LEU A 422 -28.11 -18.87 -4.28
N GLN A 423 -28.45 -17.65 -4.72
CA GLN A 423 -27.51 -16.52 -4.68
C GLN A 423 -27.51 -15.90 -3.28
N VAL A 424 -27.16 -16.72 -2.31
CA VAL A 424 -26.97 -16.29 -0.92
C VAL A 424 -25.55 -15.77 -0.80
N ASN A 425 -25.44 -14.49 -0.42
CA ASN A 425 -24.27 -13.80 0.11
C ASN A 425 -22.87 -14.19 -0.45
N LYS A 426 -22.25 -13.31 -1.24
CA LYS A 426 -20.92 -13.53 -1.88
C LYS A 426 -19.74 -13.62 -0.90
N THR A 427 -19.96 -13.41 0.40
CA THR A 427 -18.94 -13.47 1.45
C THR A 427 -19.38 -14.45 2.53
N VAL A 428 -18.58 -15.49 2.77
CA VAL A 428 -18.83 -16.56 3.74
C VAL A 428 -17.62 -16.67 4.67
N GLY A 429 -17.85 -16.88 5.97
CA GLY A 429 -16.80 -17.11 6.95
C GLY A 429 -17.21 -18.18 7.96
N THR A 430 -16.43 -19.25 8.07
CA THR A 430 -16.74 -20.41 8.94
C THR A 430 -16.93 -20.03 10.41
N MET A 431 -16.19 -19.02 10.87
CA MET A 431 -16.20 -18.56 12.25
C MET A 431 -16.94 -17.22 12.44
N ALA A 432 -17.69 -16.76 11.42
CA ALA A 432 -18.23 -15.40 11.37
C ALA A 432 -19.11 -15.03 12.57
N ALA A 433 -19.88 -15.99 13.07
CA ALA A 433 -20.69 -15.90 14.28
C ALA A 433 -20.21 -16.91 15.34
N TRP A 434 -18.89 -17.03 15.51
CA TRP A 434 -18.32 -17.96 16.49
C TRP A 434 -18.89 -17.69 17.88
N HIS A 435 -19.46 -18.74 18.48
CA HIS A 435 -20.14 -18.69 19.78
C HIS A 435 -19.34 -17.95 20.86
N GLY A 436 -18.03 -18.18 20.93
CA GLY A 436 -17.16 -17.54 21.91
C GLY A 436 -17.16 -16.01 21.80
N GLY A 437 -17.10 -15.49 20.56
CA GLY A 437 -17.14 -14.06 20.29
C GLY A 437 -18.51 -13.46 20.58
N ILE A 438 -19.59 -14.16 20.22
CA ILE A 438 -20.98 -13.71 20.44
C ILE A 438 -21.29 -13.58 21.93
N VAL A 439 -20.98 -14.59 22.73
CA VAL A 439 -21.19 -14.54 24.19
C VAL A 439 -20.34 -13.45 24.83
N ALA A 440 -19.07 -13.31 24.42
CA ALA A 440 -18.21 -12.23 24.92
C ALA A 440 -18.78 -10.85 24.57
N SER A 441 -19.35 -10.69 23.38
CA SER A 441 -20.00 -9.46 22.96
C SER A 441 -21.28 -9.18 23.74
N ASN A 442 -22.11 -10.20 24.02
CA ASN A 442 -23.31 -10.06 24.84
C ASN A 442 -22.98 -9.55 26.24
N VAL A 443 -22.07 -10.24 26.94
CA VAL A 443 -21.66 -9.86 28.30
C VAL A 443 -21.05 -8.46 28.32
N PHE A 444 -20.24 -8.11 27.31
CA PHE A 444 -19.66 -6.78 27.20
C PHE A 444 -20.71 -5.69 26.99
N LEU A 445 -21.66 -5.88 26.06
CA LEU A 445 -22.72 -4.90 25.78
C LEU A 445 -23.70 -4.75 26.97
N GLU A 446 -24.05 -5.86 27.62
CA GLU A 446 -24.80 -5.90 28.88
C GLU A 446 -24.12 -5.06 29.97
N ALA A 447 -22.82 -5.27 30.17
CA ALA A 447 -22.03 -4.52 31.15
C ALA A 447 -21.95 -3.02 30.82
N LEU A 448 -21.89 -2.65 29.53
CA LEU A 448 -21.89 -1.25 29.10
C LEU A 448 -23.24 -0.54 29.32
N GLU A 449 -24.35 -1.25 29.14
CA GLU A 449 -25.69 -0.72 29.41
C GLU A 449 -26.05 -0.73 30.90
N GLY A 450 -25.27 -1.41 31.74
CA GLY A 450 -25.62 -1.70 33.13
C GLY A 450 -26.79 -2.69 33.25
N THR A 451 -27.10 -3.43 32.17
CA THR A 451 -28.19 -4.39 32.07
C THR A 451 -27.60 -5.80 32.06
N GLY A 452 -27.49 -6.44 33.23
CA GLY A 452 -26.94 -7.80 33.31
C GLY A 452 -26.48 -8.19 34.71
N CYS A 453 -25.77 -9.32 34.80
CA CYS A 453 -25.19 -9.81 36.06
C CYS A 453 -24.04 -8.92 36.56
N VAL A 454 -23.37 -8.22 35.64
CA VAL A 454 -22.25 -7.31 35.94
C VAL A 454 -22.80 -5.88 36.03
N LYS A 455 -22.94 -5.35 37.25
CA LYS A 455 -23.39 -3.98 37.50
C LYS A 455 -22.18 -3.05 37.66
N ILE A 456 -21.68 -2.52 36.55
CA ILE A 456 -20.57 -1.55 36.54
C ILE A 456 -20.97 -0.34 35.70
N SER A 457 -20.75 0.87 36.20
CA SER A 457 -20.98 2.09 35.43
C SER A 457 -19.81 2.37 34.49
N ALA A 458 -19.76 1.63 33.37
CA ALA A 458 -18.67 1.77 32.39
C ALA A 458 -18.57 3.18 31.80
N ARG A 459 -19.69 3.92 31.71
CA ARG A 459 -19.70 5.31 31.21
C ARG A 459 -19.04 6.30 32.17
N GLU A 460 -19.21 6.11 33.48
CA GLU A 460 -18.53 6.91 34.50
C GLU A 460 -17.03 6.64 34.49
N GLU A 461 -16.64 5.36 34.38
CA GLU A 461 -15.23 4.97 34.28
C GLU A 461 -14.56 5.56 33.03
N LEU A 462 -15.24 5.55 31.87
CA LEU A 462 -14.76 6.22 30.65
C LEU A 462 -14.63 7.74 30.84
N SER A 463 -15.56 8.37 31.56
CA SER A 463 -15.53 9.82 31.84
C SER A 463 -14.35 10.17 32.74
N LEU A 464 -14.12 9.39 33.79
CA LEU A 464 -12.98 9.55 34.69
C LEU A 464 -11.64 9.32 33.97
N LEU A 465 -11.56 8.25 33.17
CA LEU A 465 -10.41 7.94 32.31
C LEU A 465 -10.07 9.12 31.39
N MET A 466 -11.08 9.72 30.74
CA MET A 466 -10.89 10.89 29.87
C MET A 466 -10.30 12.07 30.63
N ASN A 467 -10.83 12.38 31.82
CA ASN A 467 -10.34 13.48 32.65
C ASN A 467 -8.90 13.25 33.11
N ASN A 468 -8.58 12.05 33.58
CA ASN A 468 -7.22 11.69 34.03
C ASN A 468 -6.21 11.76 32.87
N CYS A 469 -6.57 11.24 31.69
CA CYS A 469 -5.71 11.30 30.51
C CYS A 469 -5.48 12.74 30.01
N ASN A 470 -6.50 13.59 30.10
CA ASN A 470 -6.38 15.02 29.78
C ASN A 470 -5.43 15.72 30.76
N ALA A 471 -5.60 15.49 32.06
CA ALA A 471 -4.73 16.07 33.10
C ALA A 471 -3.26 15.65 32.91
N PHE A 472 -3.01 14.35 32.68
CA PHE A 472 -1.68 13.83 32.36
C PHE A 472 -1.07 14.48 31.11
N THR A 473 -1.86 14.67 30.06
CA THR A 473 -1.37 15.31 28.82
C THR A 473 -0.95 16.76 29.07
N VAL A 474 -1.72 17.51 29.86
CA VAL A 474 -1.38 18.89 30.23
C VAL A 474 -0.12 18.94 31.09
N ALA A 475 -0.03 18.10 32.12
CA ALA A 475 1.11 18.03 33.03
C ALA A 475 2.41 17.63 32.29
N LEU A 476 2.35 16.60 31.44
CA LEU A 476 3.50 16.15 30.66
C LEU A 476 3.96 17.20 29.65
N ASN A 477 3.03 17.87 28.97
CA ASN A 477 3.39 18.96 28.05
C ASN A 477 4.02 20.16 28.77
N ALA A 478 3.58 20.48 30.00
CA ALA A 478 4.21 21.52 30.81
C ALA A 478 5.65 21.14 31.20
N LYS A 479 5.89 19.87 31.56
CA LYS A 479 7.24 19.36 31.84
C LYS A 479 8.14 19.33 30.60
N PHE A 480 7.60 18.99 29.43
CA PHE A 480 8.34 19.09 28.17
C PHE A 480 8.71 20.53 27.83
N ALA A 481 7.81 21.49 28.08
CA ALA A 481 8.11 22.91 27.89
C ALA A 481 9.21 23.38 28.86
N ALA A 482 9.15 22.97 30.14
CA ALA A 482 10.16 23.31 31.13
C ALA A 482 11.54 22.70 30.83
N ALA A 483 11.58 21.51 30.24
CA ALA A 483 12.81 20.86 29.78
C ALA A 483 13.28 21.32 28.39
N GLU A 484 12.57 22.28 27.76
CA GLU A 484 12.86 22.82 26.43
C GLU A 484 12.99 21.75 25.32
N VAL A 485 12.29 20.62 25.46
CA VAL A 485 12.35 19.54 24.46
C VAL A 485 11.29 19.75 23.36
N PRO A 486 11.63 19.51 22.07
CA PRO A 486 10.72 19.77 20.95
C PRO A 486 9.72 18.63 20.71
N VAL A 487 9.09 18.14 21.78
CA VAL A 487 8.11 17.04 21.78
C VAL A 487 6.84 17.51 22.46
N ARG A 488 5.69 17.11 21.91
CA ARG A 488 4.38 17.35 22.51
C ARG A 488 3.54 16.09 22.42
N ILE A 489 2.69 15.85 23.39
CA ILE A 489 1.71 14.76 23.35
C ILE A 489 0.31 15.35 23.19
N ARG A 490 -0.53 14.67 22.41
CA ARG A 490 -1.96 14.91 22.33
C ARG A 490 -2.68 13.62 22.66
N ASN A 491 -3.86 13.73 23.26
CA ASN A 491 -4.71 12.59 23.56
C ASN A 491 -6.10 12.74 22.97
N PHE A 492 -6.74 11.60 22.77
CA PHE A 492 -8.17 11.45 22.53
C PHE A 492 -8.66 10.30 23.39
N SER A 493 -9.40 10.61 24.45
CA SER A 493 -9.67 9.67 25.54
C SER A 493 -8.36 9.03 26.01
N ASN A 494 -8.24 7.70 25.95
CA ASN A 494 -7.06 6.94 26.35
C ASN A 494 -6.05 6.66 25.22
N THR A 495 -6.26 7.22 24.02
CA THR A 495 -5.33 7.12 22.90
C THR A 495 -4.43 8.34 22.86
N PHE A 496 -3.13 8.13 22.88
CA PHE A 496 -2.12 9.19 22.82
C PHE A 496 -1.40 9.18 21.48
N SER A 497 -1.02 10.36 21.01
CA SER A 497 -0.18 10.59 19.85
C SER A 497 0.96 11.51 20.23
N ILE A 498 2.16 11.13 19.81
CA ILE A 498 3.36 11.94 19.96
C ILE A 498 3.48 12.84 18.71
N ASP A 499 3.53 14.14 18.94
CA ASP A 499 3.81 15.18 17.96
C ASP A 499 5.27 15.65 18.15
N TYR A 500 6.01 15.72 17.05
CA TYR A 500 7.39 16.23 17.05
C TYR A 500 7.39 17.64 16.47
N LEU A 501 7.83 18.61 17.27
CA LEU A 501 7.85 20.02 16.89
C LEU A 501 9.04 20.32 15.96
N SER A 502 10.14 19.58 16.09
CA SER A 502 11.31 19.72 15.24
C SER A 502 11.16 19.01 13.89
N LYS A 503 11.85 19.54 12.87
CA LYS A 503 11.92 18.98 11.51
C LYS A 503 13.12 18.03 11.36
N SER A 504 13.33 17.14 12.33
CA SER A 504 14.40 16.14 12.29
C SER A 504 13.98 14.88 11.52
N LEU A 505 14.91 14.28 10.75
CA LEU A 505 14.73 12.96 10.12
C LEU A 505 14.64 11.83 11.16
N TYR A 506 15.21 12.04 12.34
CA TYR A 506 15.43 11.01 13.36
C TYR A 506 14.37 10.98 14.46
N ASN A 507 13.27 11.73 14.34
CA ASN A 507 12.21 11.73 15.36
C ASN A 507 11.64 10.33 15.64
N SER A 508 11.68 9.42 14.65
CA SER A 508 11.25 8.03 14.81
C SER A 508 12.12 7.20 15.78
N ARG A 509 13.22 7.75 16.30
CA ARG A 509 14.09 7.12 17.31
C ARG A 509 13.61 7.31 18.74
N PHE A 510 12.73 8.27 19.02
CA PHE A 510 12.20 8.50 20.37
C PHE A 510 11.64 7.23 21.06
N PRO A 511 10.96 6.29 20.36
CA PRO A 511 10.54 5.02 20.95
C PRO A 511 11.71 4.15 21.44
N GLN A 512 12.87 4.20 20.78
CA GLN A 512 14.06 3.48 21.22
C GLN A 512 14.60 4.08 22.54
N TYR A 513 14.54 5.41 22.70
CA TYR A 513 14.88 6.07 23.96
C TYR A 513 13.90 5.72 25.07
N LEU A 514 12.59 5.66 24.79
CA LEU A 514 11.60 5.19 25.77
C LEU A 514 11.87 3.75 26.23
N LEU A 515 12.23 2.87 25.29
CA LEU A 515 12.67 1.50 25.62
C LEU A 515 13.94 1.50 26.47
N ALA A 516 14.91 2.38 26.19
CA ALA A 516 16.14 2.52 26.96
C ALA A 516 15.90 3.03 28.40
N GLU A 517 14.92 3.92 28.60
CA GLU A 517 14.45 4.39 29.92
C GLU A 517 13.53 3.37 30.64
N GLY A 518 13.37 2.17 30.06
CA GLY A 518 12.66 1.05 30.67
C GLY A 518 11.14 1.12 30.57
N VAL A 519 10.59 1.78 29.55
CA VAL A 519 9.15 1.71 29.19
C VAL A 519 8.95 0.60 28.17
N PHE A 520 8.01 -0.32 28.40
CA PHE A 520 7.68 -1.35 27.40
C PHE A 520 6.62 -0.82 26.44
N LEU A 521 6.97 -0.69 25.16
CA LEU A 521 6.06 -0.23 24.11
C LEU A 521 5.46 -1.41 23.34
N GLY A 522 4.15 -1.38 23.11
CA GLY A 522 3.49 -2.34 22.19
C GLY A 522 3.88 -2.13 20.71
N ASN A 523 3.38 -2.97 19.82
CA ASN A 523 3.78 -3.05 18.39
C ASN A 523 3.43 -1.82 17.52
N TYR A 524 2.97 -0.71 18.09
CA TYR A 524 2.52 0.51 17.40
C TYR A 524 3.45 1.71 17.63
N SER A 525 4.76 1.48 17.66
CA SER A 525 5.67 2.34 18.43
C SER A 525 6.15 3.62 17.74
N THR A 526 5.88 3.93 16.47
CA THR A 526 6.40 5.20 15.88
C THR A 526 5.63 6.47 16.31
N GLY A 527 4.75 6.39 17.32
CA GLY A 527 4.22 7.57 18.02
C GLY A 527 2.73 7.54 18.34
N LYS A 528 2.15 6.36 18.61
CA LYS A 528 0.82 6.20 19.22
C LYS A 528 0.90 5.17 20.33
N PHE A 529 0.18 5.40 21.42
CA PHE A 529 0.03 4.42 22.48
C PHE A 529 -1.34 4.55 23.15
N ASN A 530 -1.75 3.51 23.86
CA ASN A 530 -3.01 3.48 24.60
C ASN A 530 -2.73 3.12 26.06
N LEU A 531 -3.44 3.77 26.98
CA LEU A 531 -3.43 3.47 28.41
C LEU A 531 -4.77 2.83 28.83
N SER A 532 -4.76 2.12 29.97
CA SER A 532 -5.97 1.57 30.61
C SER A 532 -6.58 2.60 31.57
N ALA A 533 -7.85 2.41 31.97
CA ALA A 533 -8.54 3.24 32.96
C ALA A 533 -7.91 3.17 34.36
N ASP A 534 -7.24 2.07 34.70
CA ASP A 534 -6.72 1.82 36.05
C ASP A 534 -5.40 2.55 36.38
N VAL A 535 -4.85 3.36 35.46
CA VAL A 535 -3.56 4.02 35.70
C VAL A 535 -3.68 5.01 36.87
N SER A 536 -2.86 4.80 37.90
CA SER A 536 -2.83 5.63 39.12
C SER A 536 -2.14 6.97 38.88
N ALA A 537 -2.32 7.92 39.81
CA ALA A 537 -1.65 9.22 39.74
C ALA A 537 -0.12 9.08 39.85
N GLU A 538 0.34 8.14 40.68
CA GLU A 538 1.75 7.80 40.88
C GLU A 538 2.36 7.21 39.59
N ASP A 539 1.61 6.37 38.88
CA ASP A 539 2.02 5.81 37.60
C ASP A 539 2.13 6.87 36.51
N PHE A 540 1.18 7.81 36.47
CA PHE A 540 1.26 8.94 35.56
C PHE A 540 2.52 9.78 35.83
N GLN A 541 2.86 10.08 37.09
CA GLN A 541 4.08 10.81 37.43
C GLN A 541 5.35 10.04 37.06
N LEU A 542 5.37 8.72 37.27
CA LEU A 542 6.47 7.86 36.86
C LEU A 542 6.65 7.89 35.33
N LEU A 543 5.56 7.76 34.58
CA LEU A 543 5.60 7.88 33.11
C LEU A 543 6.08 9.25 32.66
N GLU A 544 5.60 10.33 33.27
CA GLU A 544 6.05 11.69 32.96
C GLU A 544 7.57 11.82 33.11
N SER A 545 8.12 11.34 34.23
CA SER A 545 9.56 11.40 34.49
C SER A 545 10.39 10.65 33.43
N LYS A 546 9.95 9.43 33.06
CA LYS A 546 10.63 8.60 32.04
C LYS A 546 10.54 9.22 30.64
N PHE A 547 9.40 9.80 30.29
CA PHE A 547 9.22 10.46 29.00
C PHE A 547 10.10 11.71 28.87
N VAL A 548 10.19 12.52 29.92
CA VAL A 548 11.05 13.71 29.95
C VAL A 548 12.52 13.32 29.91
N ALA A 549 12.94 12.28 30.65
CA ALA A 549 14.31 11.77 30.62
C ALA A 549 14.71 11.28 29.22
N ALA A 550 13.85 10.48 28.57
CA ALA A 550 14.05 10.01 27.21
C ALA A 550 14.19 11.17 26.21
N ALA A 551 13.34 12.20 26.33
CA ALA A 551 13.34 13.34 25.42
C ALA A 551 14.58 14.21 25.63
N SER A 552 14.94 14.50 26.88
CA SER A 552 16.11 15.30 27.23
C SER A 552 17.40 14.64 26.74
N ARG A 553 17.51 13.32 26.90
CA ARG A 553 18.66 12.56 26.41
C ARG A 553 18.75 12.56 24.89
N MET A 554 17.63 12.34 24.20
CA MET A 554 17.59 12.41 22.74
C MET A 554 17.95 13.80 22.20
N GLN A 555 17.59 14.87 22.93
CA GLN A 555 18.02 16.23 22.63
C GLN A 555 19.52 16.39 22.83
N HIS A 556 20.07 15.94 23.96
CA HIS A 556 21.51 15.93 24.22
C HIS A 556 22.28 15.16 23.14
N ASP A 557 21.72 14.08 22.60
CA ASP A 557 22.40 13.27 21.58
C ASP A 557 22.23 13.84 20.14
N GLY A 558 21.61 15.01 19.97
CA GLY A 558 21.58 15.76 18.70
C GLY A 558 20.59 15.21 17.66
N TYR A 559 19.62 14.39 18.10
CA TYR A 559 18.63 13.78 17.22
C TYR A 559 17.43 14.68 16.93
N PHE A 560 17.20 15.74 17.69
CA PHE A 560 16.12 16.71 17.42
C PHE A 560 16.54 17.87 16.51
N GLU A 561 17.82 17.93 16.10
CA GLU A 561 18.34 18.99 15.23
C GLU A 561 17.55 19.07 13.90
N PRO A 562 17.13 20.28 13.47
CA PRO A 562 16.31 20.43 12.29
C PRO A 562 17.11 20.16 11.01
N THR A 563 16.49 19.42 10.09
CA THR A 563 17.07 19.20 8.76
C THR A 563 17.04 20.51 7.97
N THR A 564 18.19 20.95 7.45
CA THR A 564 18.24 22.13 6.56
C THR A 564 17.55 21.85 5.22
N SER A 565 16.97 22.87 4.59
CA SER A 565 16.30 22.72 3.29
C SER A 565 17.26 22.24 2.20
N SER A 566 18.52 22.68 2.24
CA SER A 566 19.58 22.25 1.32
C SER A 566 19.91 20.77 1.47
N ALA A 567 19.94 20.24 2.70
CA ALA A 567 20.16 18.82 2.94
C ALA A 567 19.01 17.95 2.40
N LYS A 568 17.75 18.43 2.46
CA LYS A 568 16.61 17.71 1.87
C LYS A 568 16.70 17.62 0.36
N VAL A 569 16.97 18.73 -0.32
CA VAL A 569 17.13 18.75 -1.78
C VAL A 569 18.27 17.81 -2.16
N LYS A 570 19.41 17.90 -1.47
CA LYS A 570 20.56 17.02 -1.71
C LYS A 570 20.19 15.55 -1.50
N LEU A 571 19.55 15.18 -0.39
CA LEU A 571 19.09 13.81 -0.13
C LEU A 571 18.17 13.29 -1.24
N PHE A 572 17.16 14.07 -1.64
CA PHE A 572 16.25 13.68 -2.73
C PHE A 572 16.98 13.56 -4.07
N THR A 573 17.87 14.48 -4.40
CA THR A 573 18.66 14.41 -5.64
C THR A 573 19.62 13.21 -5.64
N THR A 574 20.26 12.90 -4.51
CA THR A 574 21.14 11.73 -4.37
C THR A 574 20.34 10.44 -4.47
N LEU A 575 19.18 10.34 -3.80
CA LEU A 575 18.30 9.17 -3.90
C LEU A 575 17.75 9.00 -5.32
N ALA A 576 17.33 10.10 -5.97
CA ALA A 576 16.84 10.07 -7.34
C ALA A 576 17.94 9.69 -8.34
N ALA A 577 19.13 10.27 -8.23
CA ALA A 577 20.27 9.95 -9.08
C ALA A 577 20.70 8.48 -8.90
N ARG A 578 20.81 8.00 -7.65
CA ARG A 578 21.11 6.60 -7.36
C ARG A 578 20.02 5.66 -7.87
N PHE A 579 18.75 6.03 -7.68
CA PHE A 579 17.63 5.29 -8.24
C PHE A 579 17.73 5.20 -9.76
N THR A 580 17.94 6.32 -10.45
CA THR A 580 18.08 6.35 -11.91
C THR A 580 19.26 5.49 -12.36
N MET A 581 20.42 5.63 -11.72
CA MET A 581 21.61 4.83 -12.06
C MET A 581 21.40 3.33 -11.80
N ASN A 582 20.78 2.96 -10.68
CA ASN A 582 20.49 1.55 -10.36
C ASN A 582 19.42 0.97 -11.27
N TYR A 583 18.38 1.75 -11.59
CA TYR A 583 17.35 1.34 -12.54
C TYR A 583 17.95 1.15 -13.92
N LEU A 584 18.76 2.10 -14.40
CA LEU A 584 19.49 1.98 -15.66
C LEU A 584 20.42 0.78 -15.64
N LYS A 585 21.16 0.53 -14.55
CA LYS A 585 22.02 -0.64 -14.41
C LYS A 585 21.23 -1.94 -14.48
N LEU A 586 20.18 -2.11 -13.68
CA LEU A 586 19.32 -3.29 -13.71
C LEU A 586 18.65 -3.48 -15.06
N PHE A 587 18.23 -2.40 -15.71
CA PHE A 587 17.63 -2.41 -17.03
C PHE A 587 18.65 -2.81 -18.10
N CYS A 588 19.86 -2.26 -18.06
CA CYS A 588 20.98 -2.68 -18.92
C CYS A 588 21.36 -4.14 -18.66
N ASP A 589 21.51 -4.56 -17.41
CA ASP A 589 21.82 -5.94 -17.03
C ASP A 589 20.73 -6.90 -17.53
N GLN A 590 19.46 -6.50 -17.47
CA GLN A 590 18.34 -7.30 -18.01
C GLN A 590 18.40 -7.37 -19.54
N ILE A 591 18.65 -6.26 -20.24
CA ILE A 591 18.85 -6.27 -21.71
C ILE A 591 20.03 -7.16 -22.09
N MET A 592 21.15 -7.07 -21.39
CA MET A 592 22.34 -7.89 -21.65
C MET A 592 22.08 -9.37 -21.38
N ASN A 593 21.37 -9.72 -20.31
CA ASN A 593 20.95 -11.10 -20.03
C ASN A 593 19.99 -11.62 -21.11
N ASP A 594 19.01 -10.80 -21.53
CA ASP A 594 18.09 -11.18 -22.59
C ASP A 594 18.82 -11.37 -23.92
N LYS A 595 19.86 -10.57 -24.19
CA LYS A 595 20.75 -10.73 -25.35
C LYS A 595 21.59 -12.01 -25.27
N HIS A 596 22.19 -12.30 -24.12
CA HIS A 596 22.99 -13.51 -23.94
C HIS A 596 22.17 -14.78 -24.20
N ILE A 597 20.93 -14.80 -23.69
CA ILE A 597 19.99 -15.89 -23.94
C ILE A 597 19.60 -15.95 -25.43
N ASP A 598 19.42 -14.81 -26.10
CA ASP A 598 19.15 -14.75 -27.54
C ASP A 598 20.30 -15.35 -28.37
N ILE A 599 21.56 -15.11 -27.98
CA ILE A 599 22.73 -15.72 -28.61
C ILE A 599 22.78 -17.23 -28.41
N GLU A 600 22.50 -17.71 -27.21
CA GLU A 600 22.49 -19.15 -26.89
C GLU A 600 21.34 -19.92 -27.57
N VAL A 601 20.19 -19.27 -27.79
CA VAL A 601 18.99 -19.93 -28.35
C VAL A 601 18.92 -19.75 -29.87
N SER A 602 19.18 -18.55 -30.36
CA SER A 602 18.84 -18.09 -31.71
C SER A 602 20.05 -17.71 -32.56
N HIS A 603 21.29 -17.96 -32.09
CA HIS A 603 22.53 -17.75 -32.84
C HIS A 603 23.55 -18.86 -32.56
N ASN A 604 23.22 -20.10 -32.90
CA ASN A 604 24.07 -21.27 -32.66
C ASN A 604 25.03 -21.58 -33.83
N HIS A 605 24.64 -21.28 -35.08
CA HIS A 605 25.38 -21.67 -36.26
C HIS A 605 26.48 -20.65 -36.64
N PRO A 606 27.72 -21.08 -36.95
CA PRO A 606 28.83 -20.19 -37.31
C PRO A 606 28.54 -19.24 -38.48
N VAL A 607 27.74 -19.68 -39.46
CA VAL A 607 27.33 -18.85 -40.60
C VAL A 607 26.34 -17.76 -40.21
N ASN A 608 25.44 -18.02 -39.25
CA ASN A 608 24.54 -16.98 -38.75
C ASN A 608 25.33 -15.92 -37.97
N LYS A 609 26.28 -16.34 -37.12
CA LYS A 609 27.20 -15.44 -36.40
C LYS A 609 28.03 -14.57 -37.37
N PHE A 610 28.53 -15.14 -38.46
CA PHE A 610 29.22 -14.40 -39.53
C PHE A 610 28.31 -13.37 -40.21
N GLY A 611 27.06 -13.73 -40.52
CA GLY A 611 26.08 -12.82 -41.11
C GLY A 611 25.72 -11.65 -40.19
N HIS A 612 25.53 -11.92 -38.90
CA HIS A 612 25.31 -10.89 -37.87
C HIS A 612 26.51 -9.95 -37.73
N PHE A 613 27.74 -10.47 -37.75
CA PHE A 613 28.95 -9.65 -37.70
C PHE A 613 29.05 -8.66 -38.87
N TRP A 614 29.00 -9.13 -40.12
CA TRP A 614 29.15 -8.26 -41.30
C TRP A 614 27.97 -7.32 -41.53
N SER A 615 26.75 -7.76 -41.19
CA SER A 615 25.59 -6.89 -41.14
C SER A 615 25.79 -5.72 -40.16
N SER A 616 26.36 -6.00 -38.99
CA SER A 616 26.63 -5.00 -37.95
C SER A 616 27.69 -3.99 -38.36
N VAL A 617 28.78 -4.45 -38.99
CA VAL A 617 29.81 -3.58 -39.59
C VAL A 617 29.15 -2.62 -40.59
N GLY A 618 28.28 -3.14 -41.46
CA GLY A 618 27.58 -2.32 -42.46
C GLY A 618 26.64 -1.27 -41.85
N MET A 619 25.95 -1.61 -40.76
CA MET A 619 25.06 -0.67 -40.07
C MET A 619 25.84 0.46 -39.38
N ILE A 620 26.94 0.14 -38.71
CA ILE A 620 27.74 1.13 -37.98
C ILE A 620 28.56 2.01 -38.93
N ALA A 621 29.14 1.43 -39.98
CA ALA A 621 30.00 2.16 -40.91
C ALA A 621 29.21 3.01 -41.92
N PHE A 622 28.02 2.57 -42.33
CA PHE A 622 27.26 3.22 -43.41
C PHE A 622 25.88 3.69 -42.97
N ALA A 623 25.04 2.82 -42.39
CA ALA A 623 23.65 3.19 -42.10
C ALA A 623 23.54 4.30 -41.04
N TYR A 624 24.18 4.15 -39.88
CA TYR A 624 24.05 5.12 -38.78
C TYR A 624 24.66 6.50 -39.08
N PRO A 625 25.86 6.63 -39.68
CA PRO A 625 26.41 7.94 -40.06
C PRO A 625 25.53 8.65 -41.09
N LEU A 626 24.96 7.93 -42.06
CA LEU A 626 24.08 8.52 -43.07
C LEU A 626 22.75 9.00 -42.50
N ILE A 627 22.17 8.27 -41.53
CA ILE A 627 20.92 8.63 -40.86
C ILE A 627 21.12 9.81 -39.89
N PHE A 628 22.13 9.72 -39.01
CA PHE A 628 22.23 10.64 -37.86
C PHE A 628 23.20 11.80 -38.07
N TRP A 629 24.21 11.65 -38.92
CA TRP A 629 25.32 12.62 -39.03
C TRP A 629 25.32 13.40 -40.34
N HIS A 630 25.08 12.71 -41.47
CA HIS A 630 25.11 13.32 -42.80
C HIS A 630 23.76 13.85 -43.28
N GLY A 631 22.67 13.62 -42.53
CA GLY A 631 21.35 14.15 -42.85
C GLY A 631 20.74 13.58 -44.14
N GLU A 632 21.15 12.38 -44.57
CA GLU A 632 20.65 11.69 -45.76
C GLU A 632 19.87 10.42 -45.36
N PRO A 633 18.69 10.56 -44.74
CA PRO A 633 17.96 9.45 -44.13
C PRO A 633 17.54 8.37 -45.13
N VAL A 634 17.31 8.73 -46.41
CA VAL A 634 16.95 7.76 -47.45
C VAL A 634 18.07 6.78 -47.74
N LYS A 635 19.29 7.29 -47.98
CA LYS A 635 20.45 6.42 -48.24
C LYS A 635 20.80 5.60 -47.01
N GLY A 636 20.69 6.19 -45.84
CA GLY A 636 20.87 5.52 -44.56
C GLY A 636 19.87 4.37 -44.33
N CYS A 637 18.58 4.60 -44.58
CA CYS A 637 17.54 3.57 -44.52
C CYS A 637 17.79 2.45 -45.55
N CYS A 638 18.20 2.77 -46.78
CA CYS A 638 18.55 1.77 -47.79
C CYS A 638 19.70 0.87 -47.32
N TRP A 639 20.77 1.45 -46.76
CA TRP A 639 21.87 0.67 -46.17
C TRP A 639 21.41 -0.15 -44.96
N PHE A 640 20.53 0.38 -44.13
CA PHE A 640 19.92 -0.35 -43.02
C PHE A 640 19.11 -1.57 -43.49
N PHE A 641 18.33 -1.44 -44.57
CA PHE A 641 17.60 -2.56 -45.17
C PHE A 641 18.53 -3.62 -45.77
N ILE A 642 19.55 -3.22 -46.54
CA ILE A 642 20.51 -4.15 -47.16
C ILE A 642 21.24 -4.97 -46.09
N THR A 643 21.70 -4.31 -45.05
CA THR A 643 22.37 -4.97 -43.92
C THR A 643 21.41 -5.88 -43.14
N HIS A 644 20.14 -5.50 -42.99
CA HIS A 644 19.11 -6.37 -42.41
C HIS A 644 18.81 -7.61 -43.27
N VAL A 645 18.86 -7.52 -44.60
CA VAL A 645 18.70 -8.70 -45.48
C VAL A 645 19.81 -9.72 -45.23
N ILE A 646 21.06 -9.27 -45.12
CA ILE A 646 22.21 -10.13 -44.78
C ILE A 646 21.96 -10.82 -43.42
N ARG A 647 21.47 -10.07 -42.44
CA ARG A 647 21.13 -10.56 -41.10
C ARG A 647 20.01 -11.60 -41.10
N GLN A 648 18.93 -11.37 -41.85
CA GLN A 648 17.81 -12.31 -41.93
C GLN A 648 18.14 -13.56 -42.76
N THR A 649 19.09 -13.48 -43.69
CA THR A 649 19.52 -14.61 -44.52
C THR A 649 20.14 -15.72 -43.65
N GLY A 650 20.95 -15.36 -42.64
CA GLY A 650 21.51 -16.32 -41.68
C GLY A 650 20.42 -17.07 -40.89
N HIS A 651 19.43 -16.35 -40.39
CA HIS A 651 18.27 -16.94 -39.69
C HIS A 651 17.34 -17.74 -40.59
N PHE A 652 17.26 -17.46 -41.89
CA PHE A 652 16.36 -18.18 -42.78
C PHE A 652 16.94 -19.52 -43.25
N PHE A 653 18.26 -19.54 -43.55
CA PHE A 653 18.91 -20.70 -44.16
C PHE A 653 19.60 -21.63 -43.15
N TYR A 654 20.11 -21.13 -42.03
CA TYR A 654 21.01 -21.90 -41.16
C TYR A 654 20.45 -22.20 -39.77
N GLU A 655 19.36 -21.56 -39.35
CA GLU A 655 18.77 -21.77 -38.02
C GLU A 655 17.24 -21.78 -38.10
N HIS A 656 16.58 -22.67 -37.34
CA HIS A 656 15.13 -22.65 -37.23
C HIS A 656 14.76 -21.95 -35.93
N GLN A 657 14.01 -20.84 -36.00
CA GLN A 657 13.62 -20.09 -34.80
C GLN A 657 12.74 -20.97 -33.89
N ASP A 658 13.20 -21.20 -32.66
CA ASP A 658 12.52 -22.10 -31.73
C ASP A 658 11.26 -21.43 -31.15
N ARG A 659 10.11 -22.04 -31.43
CA ARG A 659 8.79 -21.37 -31.38
C ARG A 659 8.21 -21.17 -29.99
N ASP A 660 8.81 -21.72 -28.94
CA ASP A 660 8.25 -21.71 -27.59
C ASP A 660 8.92 -20.69 -26.64
N ILE A 661 10.23 -20.51 -26.70
CA ILE A 661 10.96 -19.62 -25.78
C ILE A 661 10.97 -18.16 -26.28
N GLU A 662 11.17 -17.93 -27.59
CA GLU A 662 11.14 -16.58 -28.18
C GLU A 662 9.74 -15.94 -28.09
N LYS A 663 8.67 -16.74 -28.24
CA LYS A 663 7.28 -16.27 -28.09
C LYS A 663 6.96 -15.78 -26.68
N LEU A 664 7.60 -16.33 -25.64
CA LEU A 664 7.36 -15.94 -24.26
C LEU A 664 8.03 -14.60 -23.88
N LYS A 665 9.01 -14.13 -24.65
CA LYS A 665 9.80 -12.94 -24.31
C LYS A 665 9.56 -11.73 -25.21
N PHE A 666 9.47 -11.91 -26.53
CA PHE A 666 9.51 -10.78 -27.47
C PHE A 666 8.36 -10.73 -28.49
N GLY A 667 7.38 -11.62 -28.42
CA GLY A 667 6.26 -11.59 -29.38
C GLY A 667 6.68 -11.83 -30.83
N HIS A 668 7.87 -12.40 -31.07
CA HIS A 668 8.31 -12.76 -32.41
C HIS A 668 7.42 -13.87 -32.98
N LYS A 669 6.65 -13.52 -34.00
CA LYS A 669 5.88 -14.44 -34.82
C LYS A 669 6.33 -14.30 -36.26
N ASP A 670 6.59 -15.41 -36.96
CA ASP A 670 6.83 -15.44 -38.41
C ASP A 670 5.77 -14.66 -39.22
N ALA A 671 4.54 -14.58 -38.70
CA ALA A 671 3.44 -13.81 -39.29
C ALA A 671 3.75 -12.31 -39.37
N SER A 672 4.33 -11.71 -38.30
CA SER A 672 4.66 -10.27 -38.25
C SER A 672 5.75 -9.88 -39.27
N LYS A 673 6.74 -10.75 -39.49
CA LYS A 673 7.78 -10.55 -40.51
C LYS A 673 7.19 -10.62 -41.93
N LYS A 674 6.24 -11.54 -42.17
CA LYS A 674 5.50 -11.65 -43.44
C LYS A 674 4.59 -10.44 -43.68
N GLU A 675 3.93 -9.94 -42.63
CA GLU A 675 3.13 -8.72 -42.68
C GLU A 675 4.01 -7.50 -42.99
N ALA A 676 5.16 -7.34 -42.33
CA ALA A 676 6.11 -6.26 -42.62
C ALA A 676 6.61 -6.29 -44.08
N VAL A 677 6.91 -7.48 -44.62
CA VAL A 677 7.27 -7.65 -46.03
C VAL A 677 6.10 -7.32 -46.96
N ALA A 678 4.87 -7.72 -46.62
CA ALA A 678 3.66 -7.38 -47.37
C ALA A 678 3.37 -5.86 -47.34
N PHE A 679 3.61 -5.18 -46.22
CA PHE A 679 3.50 -3.72 -46.10
C PHE A 679 4.58 -3.00 -46.92
N LEU A 680 5.82 -3.48 -46.91
CA LEU A 680 6.90 -2.94 -47.76
C LEU A 680 6.58 -3.12 -49.25
N PHE A 681 6.04 -4.28 -49.65
CA PHE A 681 5.59 -4.52 -51.01
C PHE A 681 4.41 -3.62 -51.38
N GLY A 682 3.41 -3.49 -50.49
CA GLY A 682 2.28 -2.58 -50.64
C GLY A 682 2.71 -1.12 -50.76
N ALA A 683 3.72 -0.71 -50.00
CA ALA A 683 4.31 0.63 -50.08
C ALA A 683 5.03 0.86 -51.41
N ALA A 684 5.76 -0.14 -51.93
CA ALA A 684 6.40 -0.05 -53.25
C ALA A 684 5.38 0.02 -54.39
N VAL A 685 4.28 -0.73 -54.30
CA VAL A 685 3.15 -0.67 -55.23
C VAL A 685 2.47 0.70 -55.15
N PHE A 686 2.18 1.18 -53.94
CA PHE A 686 1.60 2.51 -53.72
C PHE A 686 2.49 3.62 -54.29
N TYR A 687 3.82 3.53 -54.13
CA TYR A 687 4.75 4.47 -54.72
C TYR A 687 4.72 4.45 -56.25
N LYS A 688 4.64 3.25 -56.86
CA LYS A 688 4.57 3.08 -58.32
C LYS A 688 3.30 3.70 -58.91
N TYR A 689 2.17 3.54 -58.23
CA TYR A 689 0.85 4.05 -58.65
C TYR A 689 0.45 5.36 -57.95
N ARG A 690 1.41 6.06 -57.32
CA ARG A 690 1.13 7.23 -56.47
C ARG A 690 0.39 8.34 -57.20
N ASN A 691 0.69 8.56 -58.48
CA ASN A 691 0.07 9.62 -59.27
C ASN A 691 -1.40 9.30 -59.56
N GLU A 692 -1.71 8.05 -59.94
CA GLU A 692 -3.08 7.59 -60.22
C GLU A 692 -3.94 7.56 -58.93
N PHE A 693 -3.34 7.18 -57.80
CA PHE A 693 -4.00 7.24 -56.50
C PHE A 693 -4.23 8.68 -56.04
N TRP A 694 -3.27 9.57 -56.31
CA TRP A 694 -3.36 11.00 -55.99
C TRP A 694 -4.47 11.70 -56.79
N ASP A 695 -4.61 11.38 -58.08
CA ASP A 695 -5.66 11.92 -58.94
C ASP A 695 -7.08 11.49 -58.49
N PHE A 696 -7.20 10.33 -57.85
CA PHE A 696 -8.43 9.84 -57.24
C PHE A 696 -8.74 10.53 -55.90
N VAL A 697 -7.74 10.72 -55.02
CA VAL A 697 -7.92 11.31 -53.68
C VAL A 697 -8.13 12.82 -53.73
N ALA A 698 -7.49 13.51 -54.69
CA ALA A 698 -7.64 14.96 -54.90
C ALA A 698 -9.08 15.39 -55.23
N GLN A 699 -9.97 14.44 -55.58
CA GLN A 699 -11.40 14.69 -55.79
C GLN A 699 -12.20 14.88 -54.48
N TYR A 700 -11.64 14.45 -53.33
CA TYR A 700 -12.36 14.40 -52.05
C TYR A 700 -11.65 15.12 -50.89
N VAL A 701 -10.37 15.50 -51.04
CA VAL A 701 -9.55 16.10 -49.97
C VAL A 701 -8.62 17.20 -50.51
N ASP A 702 -8.47 18.29 -49.76
CA ASP A 702 -7.64 19.46 -50.10
C ASP A 702 -6.15 19.09 -50.32
N PRO A 703 -5.54 19.39 -51.48
CA PRO A 703 -4.21 18.92 -51.89
C PRO A 703 -3.03 19.35 -50.99
N THR A 704 -3.20 20.31 -50.10
CA THR A 704 -2.13 20.80 -49.21
C THR A 704 -1.91 19.93 -47.97
N MET A 705 -2.78 18.96 -47.67
CA MET A 705 -2.71 18.16 -46.44
C MET A 705 -1.79 16.92 -46.53
N PHE A 706 -1.34 16.51 -47.72
CA PHE A 706 -0.65 15.21 -47.92
C PHE A 706 0.60 15.22 -48.82
N GLN A 707 1.18 16.38 -49.15
CA GLN A 707 2.46 16.44 -49.86
C GLN A 707 3.63 16.04 -48.96
N LEU A 708 4.00 14.76 -48.95
CA LEU A 708 5.24 14.28 -48.33
C LEU A 708 6.37 14.33 -49.36
N SER A 709 7.51 14.92 -48.98
CA SER A 709 8.77 14.79 -49.75
C SER A 709 9.21 13.33 -49.84
N LEU A 710 10.06 12.99 -50.83
CA LEU A 710 10.59 11.62 -50.99
C LEU A 710 11.24 11.10 -49.69
N ASP A 711 11.95 11.97 -48.98
CA ASP A 711 12.60 11.65 -47.71
C ASP A 711 11.59 11.36 -46.59
N GLN A 712 10.50 12.13 -46.53
CA GLN A 712 9.42 11.92 -45.56
C GLN A 712 8.62 10.65 -45.90
N TYR A 713 8.43 10.34 -47.17
CA TYR A 713 7.73 9.15 -47.63
C TYR A 713 8.50 7.87 -47.28
N VAL A 714 9.80 7.81 -47.58
CA VAL A 714 10.68 6.68 -47.24
C VAL A 714 10.82 6.52 -45.73
N SER A 715 10.97 7.63 -44.99
CA SER A 715 11.04 7.59 -43.52
C SER A 715 9.75 7.09 -42.90
N THR A 716 8.60 7.50 -43.44
CA THR A 716 7.29 7.04 -42.98
C THR A 716 7.11 5.54 -43.20
N ILE A 717 7.51 5.02 -44.37
CA ILE A 717 7.48 3.58 -44.67
C ILE A 717 8.41 2.78 -43.75
N ALA A 718 9.63 3.29 -43.49
CA ALA A 718 10.54 2.65 -42.55
C ALA A 718 9.93 2.57 -41.14
N MET A 719 9.29 3.64 -40.68
CA MET A 719 8.59 3.66 -39.39
C MET A 719 7.41 2.69 -39.34
N PHE A 720 6.70 2.46 -40.45
CA PHE A 720 5.63 1.45 -40.53
C PHE A 720 6.12 0.00 -40.36
N THR A 721 7.43 -0.28 -40.46
CA THR A 721 7.96 -1.62 -40.15
C THR A 721 8.26 -1.83 -38.67
N ILE A 722 8.54 -0.75 -37.94
CA ILE A 722 8.97 -0.77 -36.53
C ILE A 722 7.80 -0.46 -35.59
N ILE A 723 6.99 0.56 -35.91
CA ILE A 723 5.91 1.06 -35.05
C ILE A 723 4.84 0.00 -34.78
N PRO A 724 4.29 -0.72 -35.78
CA PRO A 724 3.23 -1.69 -35.50
C PRO A 724 3.67 -2.81 -34.57
N HIS A 725 4.90 -3.31 -34.74
CA HIS A 725 5.43 -4.35 -33.86
C HIS A 725 5.75 -3.81 -32.46
N PHE A 726 6.29 -2.59 -32.36
CA PHE A 726 6.44 -1.90 -31.07
C PHE A 726 5.08 -1.76 -30.35
N VAL A 727 4.04 -1.28 -31.05
CA VAL A 727 2.69 -1.12 -30.50
C VAL A 727 2.09 -2.47 -30.07
N GLU A 728 2.29 -3.53 -30.85
CA GLU A 728 1.88 -4.89 -30.49
C GLU A 728 2.55 -5.35 -29.19
N ILE A 729 3.88 -5.18 -29.07
CA ILE A 729 4.63 -5.55 -27.86
C ILE A 729 4.18 -4.71 -26.66
N VAL A 730 3.96 -3.40 -26.85
CA VAL A 730 3.46 -2.52 -25.80
C VAL A 730 2.07 -2.94 -25.33
N TYR A 731 1.19 -3.35 -26.25
CA TYR A 731 -0.16 -3.81 -25.93
C TYR A 731 -0.17 -5.17 -25.20
N GLN A 732 0.64 -6.14 -25.66
CA GLN A 732 0.65 -7.49 -25.10
C GLN A 732 1.51 -7.60 -23.83
N PHE A 733 2.65 -6.90 -23.79
CA PHE A 733 3.70 -7.10 -22.78
C PHE A 733 4.08 -5.82 -22.02
N GLY A 734 3.47 -4.68 -22.33
CA GLY A 734 3.66 -3.40 -21.64
C GLY A 734 4.78 -2.53 -22.20
N ILE A 735 4.73 -1.24 -21.86
CA ILE A 735 5.57 -0.20 -22.49
C ILE A 735 7.08 -0.40 -22.30
N LEU A 736 7.50 -0.90 -21.13
CA LEU A 736 8.92 -1.11 -20.82
C LEU A 736 9.56 -2.19 -21.70
N ARG A 737 8.81 -3.24 -22.04
CA ARG A 737 9.28 -4.30 -22.94
C ARG A 737 9.35 -3.82 -24.38
N GLY A 738 8.40 -2.99 -24.81
CA GLY A 738 8.48 -2.31 -26.10
C GLY A 738 9.73 -1.44 -26.22
N ILE A 739 10.04 -0.65 -25.18
CA ILE A 739 11.25 0.19 -25.13
C ILE A 739 12.53 -0.66 -25.15
N SER A 740 12.56 -1.76 -24.38
CA SER A 740 13.68 -2.71 -24.39
C SER A 740 13.93 -3.28 -25.79
N TRP A 741 12.88 -3.70 -26.50
CA TRP A 741 12.97 -4.18 -27.87
C TRP A 741 13.47 -3.11 -28.85
N ALA A 742 12.98 -1.87 -28.74
CA ALA A 742 13.43 -0.77 -29.60
C ALA A 742 14.91 -0.40 -29.35
N LEU A 743 15.34 -0.39 -28.10
CA LEU A 743 16.75 -0.17 -27.73
C LEU A 743 17.63 -1.30 -28.26
N LYS A 744 17.18 -2.55 -28.14
CA LYS A 744 17.87 -3.73 -28.67
C LYS A 744 18.21 -3.56 -30.16
N ILE A 745 17.26 -3.18 -31.00
CA ILE A 745 17.50 -2.96 -32.45
C ILE A 745 18.63 -1.94 -32.72
N LEU A 746 18.74 -0.91 -31.89
CA LEU A 746 19.77 0.13 -32.03
C LEU A 746 21.14 -0.31 -31.47
N THR A 747 21.15 -1.16 -30.44
CA THR A 747 22.38 -1.57 -29.74
C THR A 747 22.96 -2.91 -30.21
N ASP A 748 22.16 -3.75 -30.87
CA ASP A 748 22.57 -5.06 -31.37
C ASP A 748 23.82 -4.97 -32.25
N PRO A 749 23.94 -4.04 -33.23
CA PRO A 749 25.12 -3.99 -34.08
C PRO A 749 26.44 -3.76 -33.33
N PHE A 750 26.43 -2.95 -32.27
CA PHE A 750 27.65 -2.67 -31.49
C PHE A 750 28.06 -3.86 -30.63
N THR A 751 27.08 -4.57 -30.11
CA THR A 751 27.33 -5.72 -29.23
C THR A 751 27.65 -6.98 -30.05
N ASP A 752 27.04 -7.15 -31.24
CA ASP A 752 27.33 -8.24 -32.18
C ASP A 752 28.79 -8.21 -32.66
N LEU A 753 29.39 -7.03 -32.82
CA LEU A 753 30.82 -6.90 -33.12
C LEU A 753 31.69 -7.51 -32.02
N LEU A 754 31.32 -7.32 -30.74
CA LEU A 754 32.06 -7.84 -29.59
C LEU A 754 31.78 -9.32 -29.34
N ASP A 755 30.58 -9.80 -29.64
CA ASP A 755 30.19 -11.18 -29.40
C ASP A 755 30.66 -12.13 -30.52
N PHE A 756 30.72 -11.64 -31.77
CA PHE A 756 31.02 -12.44 -32.96
C PHE A 756 32.36 -12.12 -33.65
N TYR A 757 33.25 -11.33 -33.05
CA TYR A 757 34.57 -11.00 -33.64
C TYR A 757 35.43 -12.23 -33.98
N THR A 758 35.24 -13.34 -33.28
CA THR A 758 35.94 -14.60 -33.57
C THR A 758 35.50 -15.25 -34.88
N HIS A 759 34.36 -14.81 -35.44
CA HIS A 759 33.74 -15.36 -36.65
C HIS A 759 33.88 -14.41 -37.85
N ILE A 760 34.84 -13.49 -37.85
CA ILE A 760 35.17 -12.62 -39.00
C ILE A 760 35.52 -13.47 -40.23
N PHE A 761 36.25 -14.56 -40.01
CA PHE A 761 36.65 -15.53 -41.01
C PHE A 761 36.09 -16.90 -40.64
N ILE A 762 35.18 -17.43 -41.46
CA ILE A 762 34.66 -18.78 -41.29
C ILE A 762 35.10 -19.66 -42.46
N HIS A 763 35.43 -20.92 -42.16
CA HIS A 763 35.83 -21.87 -43.19
C HIS A 763 34.65 -22.20 -44.12
N PRO A 764 34.83 -22.24 -45.46
CA PRO A 764 33.75 -22.46 -46.43
C PRO A 764 32.88 -23.71 -46.18
N LYS A 765 33.45 -24.73 -45.55
CA LYS A 765 32.76 -25.96 -45.12
C LYS A 765 31.51 -25.70 -44.27
N TRP A 766 31.49 -24.65 -43.45
CA TRP A 766 30.34 -24.32 -42.60
C TRP A 766 29.13 -23.82 -43.39
N PHE A 767 29.31 -23.25 -44.59
CA PHE A 767 28.19 -22.88 -45.46
C PHE A 767 27.43 -24.09 -46.01
N LEU A 768 28.04 -25.27 -45.95
CA LEU A 768 27.49 -26.54 -46.44
C LEU A 768 26.99 -27.45 -45.30
N ASP A 769 27.19 -27.05 -44.03
CA ASP A 769 26.73 -27.82 -42.88
C ASP A 769 25.30 -27.39 -42.50
N MET A 770 24.34 -28.27 -42.75
CA MET A 770 22.92 -28.04 -42.46
C MET A 770 22.40 -28.98 -41.35
N LYS A 771 23.29 -29.70 -40.64
CA LYS A 771 22.91 -30.82 -39.76
C LYS A 771 22.14 -30.43 -38.50
N ASP A 772 22.34 -29.22 -37.96
CA ASP A 772 21.76 -28.78 -36.69
C ASP A 772 20.45 -27.96 -36.83
N GLN A 773 19.83 -27.93 -38.02
CA GLN A 773 18.64 -27.13 -38.31
C GLN A 773 17.39 -27.46 -37.45
N ARG A 774 17.37 -28.56 -36.69
CA ARG A 774 16.18 -29.03 -35.93
C ARG A 774 16.36 -29.11 -34.41
N ALA A 775 17.41 -28.51 -33.87
CA ALA A 775 17.64 -28.51 -32.42
C ALA A 775 16.54 -27.73 -31.69
N ARG A 776 15.97 -28.31 -30.61
CA ARG A 776 15.03 -27.65 -29.69
C ARG A 776 15.68 -27.36 -28.35
N TYR A 777 15.38 -26.21 -27.77
CA TYR A 777 15.94 -25.74 -26.51
C TYR A 777 14.84 -25.48 -25.47
N ARG A 778 15.14 -25.69 -24.17
CA ARG A 778 14.30 -25.31 -23.01
C ARG A 778 15.01 -24.26 -22.16
N LEU A 779 14.30 -23.22 -21.73
CA LEU A 779 14.77 -22.33 -20.67
C LEU A 779 14.31 -22.90 -19.33
N ASP A 780 15.24 -23.20 -18.44
CA ASP A 780 14.94 -23.47 -17.04
C ASP A 780 14.59 -22.14 -16.33
N ILE A 781 13.38 -22.05 -15.78
CA ILE A 781 12.83 -20.82 -15.19
C ILE A 781 13.54 -20.47 -13.87
N GLU A 782 14.06 -21.46 -13.14
CA GLU A 782 14.73 -21.25 -11.86
C GLU A 782 16.21 -20.89 -12.06
N THR A 783 16.90 -21.58 -12.98
CA THR A 783 18.35 -21.36 -13.21
C THR A 783 18.65 -20.35 -14.31
N LYS A 784 17.65 -19.96 -15.12
CA LYS A 784 17.77 -19.14 -16.34
C LYS A 784 18.74 -19.70 -17.39
N LYS A 785 19.12 -20.98 -17.30
CA LYS A 785 20.01 -21.64 -18.26
C LYS A 785 19.22 -22.26 -19.40
N VAL A 786 19.80 -22.22 -20.59
CA VAL A 786 19.25 -22.84 -21.80
C VAL A 786 19.79 -24.27 -21.91
N MET A 787 18.91 -25.26 -22.04
CA MET A 787 19.28 -26.67 -22.25
C MET A 787 18.76 -27.17 -23.61
N LYS A 788 19.62 -27.82 -24.41
CA LYS A 788 19.19 -28.53 -25.63
C LYS A 788 18.37 -29.77 -25.23
N ILE A 789 17.14 -29.87 -25.73
CA ILE A 789 16.20 -30.97 -25.44
C ILE A 789 16.28 -32.06 -26.50
N GLU A 790 16.27 -31.67 -27.79
CA GLU A 790 16.29 -32.56 -28.97
C GLU A 790 17.24 -32.01 -30.03
#